data_AF-A0A2A9NDF2-F1
#
_entry.id   AF-A0A2A9NDF2-F1
#
_cell.length_a   1.000
_cell.length_b   1.000
_cell.length_c   1.000
_cell.angle_alpha   90.00
_cell.angle_beta   90.00
_cell.angle_gamma   90.00
#
_symmetry.space_group_name_H-M   'P 1'
#
loop_
_entity.id
_entity.type
_entity.pdbx_description
1 polymer ?
#
loop_
_entity_poly.entity_id
_entity_poly.type
_entity_poly.pdbx_seq_one_letter_code
_entity_poly.pdbx_strand_id
1 'polypeptide(L)'
;MQCQMNGAFHLLLLCIKAALASSSSLEGSVTDYAPTMDSECPDISVSPLIRTFTPENQSLHPFEENYIRTRSEVNLPNAWEDWLGDGSQLGYNLTVVKSSFPRIGIAVPGGGLRAALYGAGSLSALDARNPIANQAGTGGLLQVSSYISGLSGGSWLIGSLFLNNWPSIKELVLGNDQDLDGWLLDLPLVMPDGNNILSEKNQAYYGSILWSVMSKELHGIDTSITDLWSRMISYHFLNQTSRDNFFSNESAHGAGQLWSDIQFVPAFQRHQTPFPVVVANSRPIGSNSIGRLPLEPIVYEITPYELASFDPQLSAGVNLSYSGTQLVDGNPLNISTCVTGFDQAGFIMGTSASLFNQIFDFARNQISQFSKADSSALLHIWSRQLEMTRGHADDVANWPNPFYALKNKNFHDRNSTLLELIDGSSNQENIPLAPLLVKVRGLDVIVILEGSADDPVNNWPNGTGLIFTARRQQLLLQASHQRLPPIPDSAQTFFETGINARPTFFGCDPVESPAEYPLVIYLPNAPPFNGSDPVTNTATFTLQYSAKHVGLFLEQVFANIVSGFVPETNLPDLDWNLCLKCAAIDRMRMSSWMNMTRSSSCIQCFNRYCYDPNNLPSRSQLPNRKLEFGNPDFTGIDKLGGFLSANKFYLLAAMIGCAATIAIITYILYKFKNHFHKGSYQKI
;
A
#
# COMPACT_ATOMS: atom_id res chain seq x y z
N MET A 1 48.12 37.77 -15.88
CA MET A 1 47.49 36.45 -15.64
C MET A 1 46.48 36.44 -14.49
N GLN A 2 45.90 37.60 -14.11
CA GLN A 2 44.98 37.71 -12.97
C GLN A 2 43.59 38.27 -13.34
N CYS A 3 43.38 38.65 -14.61
CA CYS A 3 42.06 39.06 -15.13
C CYS A 3 41.26 37.93 -15.81
N GLN A 4 41.86 36.76 -16.05
CA GLN A 4 41.16 35.61 -16.66
C GLN A 4 40.57 34.62 -15.64
N MET A 5 41.01 34.67 -14.38
CA MET A 5 40.46 33.80 -13.33
C MET A 5 39.12 34.29 -12.76
N ASN A 6 38.87 35.61 -12.72
CA ASN A 6 37.61 36.15 -12.19
C ASN A 6 36.41 35.95 -13.15
N GLY A 7 36.64 35.86 -14.46
CA GLY A 7 35.60 35.56 -15.44
C GLY A 7 35.12 34.09 -15.37
N ALA A 8 36.05 33.16 -15.14
CA ALA A 8 35.74 31.73 -15.00
C ALA A 8 35.00 31.43 -13.69
N PHE A 9 35.34 32.12 -12.59
CA PHE A 9 34.64 31.95 -11.31
C PHE A 9 33.22 32.52 -11.34
N HIS A 10 32.99 33.63 -12.04
CA HIS A 10 31.64 34.17 -12.24
C HIS A 10 30.78 33.33 -13.19
N LEU A 11 31.34 32.75 -14.24
CA LEU A 11 30.60 31.81 -15.10
C LEU A 11 30.23 30.52 -14.35
N LEU A 12 31.13 30.00 -13.49
CA LEU A 12 30.85 28.81 -12.69
C LEU A 12 29.75 29.06 -11.65
N LEU A 13 29.73 30.24 -11.01
CA LEU A 13 28.66 30.64 -10.09
C LEU A 13 27.33 30.93 -10.80
N LEU A 14 27.34 31.38 -12.06
CA LEU A 14 26.15 31.54 -12.90
C LEU A 14 25.61 30.19 -13.40
N CYS A 15 26.48 29.23 -13.74
CA CYS A 15 26.08 27.85 -14.05
C CYS A 15 25.57 27.09 -12.83
N ILE A 16 26.14 27.31 -11.63
CA ILE A 16 25.64 26.72 -10.38
C ILE A 16 24.32 27.37 -9.97
N LYS A 17 24.12 28.68 -10.20
CA LYS A 17 22.82 29.32 -10.02
C LYS A 17 21.79 28.94 -11.07
N ALA A 18 22.19 28.61 -12.30
CA ALA A 18 21.30 28.05 -13.32
C ALA A 18 20.95 26.58 -13.05
N ALA A 19 21.87 25.80 -12.46
CA ALA A 19 21.62 24.42 -12.02
C ALA A 19 20.87 24.33 -10.68
N LEU A 20 20.88 25.39 -9.86
CA LEU A 20 20.06 25.54 -8.65
C LEU A 20 18.79 26.37 -8.88
N ALA A 21 18.58 26.90 -10.09
CA ALA A 21 17.35 27.59 -10.50
C ALA A 21 16.60 26.85 -11.62
N SER A 22 17.02 25.63 -11.98
CA SER A 22 16.25 24.70 -12.82
C SER A 22 15.35 23.77 -12.01
N SER A 23 15.04 24.13 -10.76
CA SER A 23 13.95 23.54 -9.96
C SER A 23 12.80 24.52 -9.74
N SER A 24 12.65 25.52 -10.61
CA SER A 24 11.30 26.01 -10.90
C SER A 24 10.69 24.96 -11.81
N SER A 25 9.77 24.18 -11.25
CA SER A 25 8.77 23.41 -11.97
C SER A 25 8.38 24.16 -13.25
N LEU A 26 8.68 23.59 -14.42
CA LEU A 26 7.64 23.60 -15.44
C LEU A 26 6.51 22.82 -14.77
N GLU A 27 5.57 23.55 -14.18
CA GLU A 27 4.37 22.94 -13.60
C GLU A 27 3.74 22.17 -14.75
N GLY A 28 3.87 20.84 -14.70
CA GLY A 28 3.34 19.95 -15.73
C GLY A 28 1.84 20.20 -15.91
N SER A 29 1.29 19.72 -17.01
CA SER A 29 -0.13 19.83 -17.26
C SER A 29 -0.85 18.54 -16.85
N VAL A 30 -2.12 18.65 -16.48
CA VAL A 30 -2.99 17.48 -16.28
C VAL A 30 -3.08 16.59 -17.54
N THR A 31 -2.80 17.13 -18.72
CA THR A 31 -2.73 16.38 -19.99
C THR A 31 -1.45 15.57 -20.16
N ASP A 32 -0.44 15.77 -19.32
CA ASP A 32 0.81 14.97 -19.33
C ASP A 32 0.55 13.51 -18.91
N TYR A 33 -0.69 13.20 -18.52
CA TYR A 33 -1.18 11.84 -18.32
C TYR A 33 -1.26 11.04 -19.64
N ALA A 34 -1.36 11.72 -20.78
CA ALA A 34 -1.36 11.07 -22.09
C ALA A 34 0.06 10.59 -22.47
N PRO A 35 0.19 9.38 -23.05
CA PRO A 35 1.48 8.89 -23.50
C PRO A 35 1.93 9.57 -24.81
N THR A 36 3.22 9.46 -25.10
CA THR A 36 3.80 9.89 -26.37
C THR A 36 3.79 8.73 -27.37
N MET A 37 3.04 8.87 -28.46
CA MET A 37 2.76 7.78 -29.42
C MET A 37 3.87 7.52 -30.45
N ASP A 38 4.70 8.53 -30.74
CA ASP A 38 5.68 8.51 -31.84
C ASP A 38 7.13 8.57 -31.32
N SER A 39 7.42 7.89 -30.22
CA SER A 39 8.79 7.83 -29.69
C SER A 39 9.65 6.91 -30.55
N GLU A 40 10.95 7.21 -30.67
CA GLU A 40 11.88 6.30 -31.35
C GLU A 40 12.02 5.00 -30.54
N CYS A 41 11.83 3.85 -31.20
CA CYS A 41 12.10 2.56 -30.57
C CYS A 41 13.62 2.37 -30.38
N PRO A 42 14.07 1.67 -29.31
CA PRO A 42 15.46 1.25 -29.22
C PRO A 42 15.78 0.29 -30.37
N ASP A 43 17.07 0.13 -30.70
CA ASP A 43 17.51 -0.90 -31.64
C ASP A 43 17.21 -2.29 -31.05
N ILE A 44 16.07 -2.85 -31.44
CA ILE A 44 15.55 -4.12 -30.92
C ILE A 44 16.42 -5.33 -31.29
N SER A 45 17.34 -5.17 -32.25
CA SER A 45 18.32 -6.22 -32.58
C SER A 45 19.42 -6.34 -31.51
N VAL A 46 19.66 -5.26 -30.77
CA VAL A 46 20.66 -5.18 -29.70
C VAL A 46 20.00 -5.22 -28.32
N SER A 47 18.86 -4.54 -28.17
CA SER A 47 18.09 -4.44 -26.94
C SER A 47 16.62 -4.81 -27.18
N PRO A 48 16.28 -6.11 -27.25
CA PRO A 48 14.91 -6.56 -27.41
C PRO A 48 13.97 -5.96 -26.35
N LEU A 49 12.77 -5.56 -26.76
CA LEU A 49 11.76 -5.04 -25.83
C LEU A 49 11.19 -6.11 -24.91
N ILE A 50 11.18 -7.37 -25.37
CA ILE A 50 10.70 -8.52 -24.61
C ILE A 50 11.87 -9.46 -24.29
N ARG A 51 11.90 -9.92 -23.05
CA ARG A 51 12.69 -11.09 -22.64
C ARG A 51 11.76 -12.24 -22.29
N THR A 52 12.16 -13.45 -22.66
CA THR A 52 11.45 -14.69 -22.29
C THR A 52 12.40 -15.62 -21.56
N PHE A 53 11.83 -16.42 -20.66
CA PHE A 53 12.55 -17.40 -19.86
C PHE A 53 11.65 -18.62 -19.64
N THR A 54 12.15 -19.62 -18.90
CA THR A 54 11.35 -20.76 -18.46
C THR A 54 11.14 -20.72 -16.95
N PRO A 55 10.15 -21.45 -16.41
CA PRO A 55 9.91 -21.51 -14.97
C PRO A 55 11.14 -22.01 -14.19
N GLU A 56 11.90 -22.94 -14.77
CA GLU A 56 13.08 -23.54 -14.15
C GLU A 56 14.36 -22.74 -14.39
N ASN A 57 14.48 -22.08 -15.54
CA ASN A 57 15.65 -21.28 -15.93
C ASN A 57 15.25 -19.80 -16.02
N GLN A 58 15.02 -19.22 -14.85
CA GLN A 58 14.61 -17.83 -14.70
C GLN A 58 15.78 -16.88 -14.90
N SER A 59 15.47 -15.70 -15.42
CA SER A 59 16.39 -14.56 -15.43
C SER A 59 15.65 -13.33 -14.90
N LEU A 60 16.37 -12.45 -14.20
CA LEU A 60 15.87 -11.11 -13.88
C LEU A 60 16.13 -10.15 -15.04
N HIS A 61 15.50 -8.98 -15.01
CA HIS A 61 15.93 -7.89 -15.86
C HIS A 61 17.40 -7.51 -15.54
N PRO A 62 18.28 -7.29 -16.53
CA PRO A 62 19.69 -6.99 -16.25
C PRO A 62 19.92 -5.79 -15.32
N PHE A 63 19.06 -4.76 -15.41
CA PHE A 63 19.13 -3.62 -14.48
C PHE A 63 18.63 -3.94 -13.07
N GLU A 64 17.68 -4.86 -12.88
CA GLU A 64 17.30 -5.36 -11.55
C GLU A 64 18.46 -6.17 -10.94
N GLU A 65 19.03 -7.09 -11.72
CA GLU A 65 20.19 -7.88 -11.29
C GLU A 65 21.36 -6.98 -10.88
N ASN A 66 21.68 -5.97 -11.70
CA ASN A 66 22.74 -5.02 -11.40
C ASN A 66 22.44 -4.16 -10.16
N TYR A 67 21.21 -3.70 -10.01
CA TYR A 67 20.78 -2.91 -8.84
C TYR A 67 20.97 -3.72 -7.56
N ILE A 68 20.48 -4.96 -7.54
CA ILE A 68 20.51 -5.83 -6.37
C ILE A 68 21.94 -6.25 -6.03
N ARG A 69 22.75 -6.58 -7.04
CA ARG A 69 24.17 -6.88 -6.87
C ARG A 69 24.91 -5.68 -6.26
N THR A 70 24.74 -4.49 -6.83
CA THR A 70 25.40 -3.26 -6.36
C THR A 70 24.96 -2.92 -4.93
N ARG A 71 23.66 -2.99 -4.64
CA ARG A 71 23.13 -2.78 -3.28
C ARG A 71 23.74 -3.78 -2.29
N SER A 72 23.84 -5.06 -2.67
CA SER A 72 24.42 -6.11 -1.83
C SER A 72 25.91 -5.94 -1.56
N GLU A 73 26.67 -5.44 -2.54
CA GLU A 73 28.13 -5.28 -2.44
C GLU A 73 28.53 -3.96 -1.76
N VAL A 74 27.76 -2.89 -1.97
CA VAL A 74 28.15 -1.52 -1.61
C VAL A 74 27.35 -0.96 -0.42
N ASN A 75 26.04 -1.18 -0.39
CA ASN A 75 25.15 -0.48 0.56
C ASN A 75 24.77 -1.36 1.76
N LEU A 76 24.40 -2.62 1.53
CA LEU A 76 23.93 -3.52 2.58
C LEU A 76 24.98 -3.81 3.65
N PRO A 77 26.30 -3.98 3.35
CA PRO A 77 27.28 -4.28 4.40
C PRO A 77 27.30 -3.24 5.52
N ASN A 78 27.33 -1.95 5.17
CA ASN A 78 27.30 -0.86 6.15
C ASN A 78 25.93 -0.77 6.84
N ALA A 79 24.83 -0.94 6.11
CA ALA A 79 23.49 -0.93 6.72
C ALA A 79 23.30 -2.05 7.76
N TRP A 80 23.87 -3.24 7.50
CA TRP A 80 23.87 -4.36 8.44
C TRP A 80 24.78 -4.08 9.64
N GLU A 81 25.96 -3.51 9.43
CA GLU A 81 26.85 -3.09 10.52
C GLU A 81 26.19 -2.01 11.41
N ASP A 82 25.56 -1.01 10.81
CA ASP A 82 24.83 0.05 11.52
C ASP A 82 23.69 -0.52 12.39
N TRP A 83 22.99 -1.54 11.89
CA TRP A 83 21.85 -2.13 12.59
C TRP A 83 22.25 -3.19 13.64
N LEU A 84 23.24 -4.04 13.34
CA LEU A 84 23.61 -5.19 14.19
C LEU A 84 24.82 -4.93 15.09
N GLY A 85 25.64 -3.93 14.78
CA GLY A 85 26.97 -3.76 15.35
C GLY A 85 27.88 -4.95 15.01
N ASP A 86 28.77 -5.30 15.94
CA ASP A 86 29.68 -6.46 15.81
C ASP A 86 28.98 -7.83 15.96
N GLY A 87 27.68 -7.83 16.25
CA GLY A 87 26.87 -9.03 16.48
C GLY A 87 27.03 -9.68 17.85
N SER A 88 27.84 -9.11 18.75
CA SER A 88 28.08 -9.68 20.10
C SER A 88 26.79 -9.86 20.91
N GLN A 89 25.85 -8.91 20.81
CA GLN A 89 24.54 -8.98 21.47
C GLN A 89 23.71 -10.17 20.99
N LEU A 90 23.91 -10.59 19.74
CA LEU A 90 23.27 -11.76 19.14
C LEU A 90 23.98 -13.07 19.49
N GLY A 91 25.11 -13.02 20.18
CA GLY A 91 25.96 -14.19 20.46
C GLY A 91 26.77 -14.65 19.25
N TYR A 92 27.02 -13.76 18.28
CA TYR A 92 27.83 -14.03 17.10
C TYR A 92 29.00 -13.05 17.02
N ASN A 93 30.02 -13.41 16.24
CA ASN A 93 31.04 -12.47 15.81
C ASN A 93 30.80 -12.17 14.34
N LEU A 94 30.10 -11.09 14.02
CA LEU A 94 29.76 -10.76 12.63
C LEU A 94 30.93 -10.10 11.89
N THR A 95 32.01 -9.71 12.58
CA THR A 95 33.22 -9.17 11.93
C THR A 95 33.97 -10.20 11.08
N VAL A 96 33.80 -11.50 11.39
CA VAL A 96 34.35 -12.60 10.56
C VAL A 96 33.44 -12.97 9.40
N VAL A 97 32.19 -12.52 9.44
CA VAL A 97 31.18 -12.73 8.39
C VAL A 97 31.36 -11.63 7.35
N LYS A 98 32.31 -11.82 6.45
CA LYS A 98 32.51 -10.88 5.34
C LYS A 98 31.35 -10.97 4.34
N SER A 99 30.55 -9.91 4.28
CA SER A 99 29.70 -9.49 3.15
C SER A 99 28.54 -10.37 2.68
N SER A 100 28.21 -11.48 3.36
CA SER A 100 27.16 -12.40 2.90
C SER A 100 26.00 -12.46 3.89
N PHE A 101 25.27 -11.35 3.99
CA PHE A 101 24.04 -11.26 4.77
C PHE A 101 22.82 -11.78 3.99
N PRO A 102 21.72 -12.16 4.68
CA PRO A 102 20.52 -12.67 4.03
C PRO A 102 19.84 -11.62 3.18
N ARG A 103 19.24 -12.07 2.10
CA ARG A 103 18.41 -11.23 1.25
C ARG A 103 17.01 -11.13 1.85
N ILE A 104 16.62 -9.91 2.24
CA ILE A 104 15.33 -9.62 2.87
C ILE A 104 14.36 -8.98 1.86
N GLY A 105 13.12 -9.46 1.82
CA GLY A 105 11.99 -8.81 1.13
C GLY A 105 10.94 -8.32 2.11
N ILE A 106 10.30 -7.17 1.83
CA ILE A 106 9.15 -6.67 2.60
C ILE A 106 7.90 -6.71 1.71
N ALA A 107 6.79 -7.27 2.19
CA ALA A 107 5.50 -7.26 1.49
C ALA A 107 4.51 -6.33 2.19
N VAL A 108 3.94 -5.39 1.43
CA VAL A 108 2.94 -4.41 1.86
C VAL A 108 1.58 -4.78 1.27
N PRO A 109 0.51 -4.92 2.07
CA PRO A 109 -0.74 -5.53 1.65
C PRO A 109 -1.67 -4.54 0.95
N GLY A 110 -2.76 -5.06 0.39
CA GLY A 110 -3.89 -4.27 -0.09
C GLY A 110 -4.89 -3.90 1.00
N GLY A 111 -5.79 -2.96 0.68
CA GLY A 111 -6.81 -2.47 1.60
C GLY A 111 -6.99 -0.95 1.64
N GLY A 112 -6.82 -0.26 0.50
CA GLY A 112 -7.04 1.17 0.37
C GLY A 112 -6.18 2.02 1.31
N LEU A 113 -6.75 3.14 1.78
CA LEU A 113 -6.06 4.09 2.67
C LEU A 113 -5.62 3.45 3.98
N ARG A 114 -6.39 2.49 4.53
CA ARG A 114 -6.02 1.73 5.73
C ARG A 114 -4.70 1.00 5.54
N ALA A 115 -4.56 0.26 4.44
CA ALA A 115 -3.36 -0.51 4.16
C ALA A 115 -2.15 0.41 3.88
N ALA A 116 -2.37 1.53 3.18
CA ALA A 116 -1.34 2.55 2.99
C ALA A 116 -0.83 3.13 4.32
N LEU A 117 -1.74 3.53 5.22
CA LEU A 117 -1.41 4.04 6.56
C LEU A 117 -0.76 2.98 7.46
N TYR A 118 -1.24 1.74 7.40
CA TYR A 118 -0.64 0.63 8.12
C TYR A 118 0.77 0.33 7.63
N GLY A 119 0.97 0.27 6.31
CA GLY A 119 2.29 0.14 5.71
C GLY A 119 3.20 1.28 6.12
N ALA A 120 2.73 2.53 6.09
CA ALA A 120 3.50 3.70 6.51
C ALA A 120 3.91 3.57 7.99
N GLY A 121 2.97 3.38 8.91
CA GLY A 121 3.27 3.24 10.35
C GLY A 121 4.26 2.11 10.63
N SER A 122 4.12 0.99 9.90
CA SER A 122 5.02 -0.16 10.03
C SER A 122 6.42 0.14 9.49
N LEU A 123 6.54 0.72 8.30
CA LEU A 123 7.84 1.13 7.76
C LEU A 123 8.50 2.18 8.64
N SER A 124 7.74 3.11 9.22
CA SER A 124 8.27 4.11 10.17
C SER A 124 8.92 3.47 11.40
N ALA A 125 8.38 2.33 11.87
CA ALA A 125 8.93 1.55 12.96
C ALA A 125 10.16 0.70 12.56
N LEU A 126 10.38 0.49 11.26
CA LEU A 126 11.50 -0.28 10.71
C LEU A 126 12.59 0.60 10.07
N ASP A 127 12.35 1.91 9.97
CA ASP A 127 13.19 2.89 9.28
C ASP A 127 14.23 3.50 10.21
N ALA A 128 15.51 3.35 9.89
CA ALA A 128 16.62 3.93 10.62
C ALA A 128 16.66 5.47 10.57
N ARG A 129 15.87 6.11 9.70
CA ARG A 129 15.72 7.58 9.69
C ARG A 129 14.79 8.07 10.80
N ASN A 130 14.05 7.18 11.46
CA ASN A 130 13.23 7.50 12.62
C ASN A 130 14.03 7.24 13.92
N PRO A 131 14.37 8.30 14.70
CA PRO A 131 15.15 8.15 15.93
C PRO A 131 14.47 7.27 16.99
N ILE A 132 13.14 7.27 17.05
CA ILE A 132 12.39 6.45 18.01
C ILE A 132 12.48 4.96 17.62
N ALA A 133 12.46 4.65 16.32
CA ALA A 133 12.66 3.28 15.84
C ALA A 133 14.09 2.78 16.11
N ASN A 134 15.10 3.64 15.96
CA ASN A 134 16.48 3.33 16.33
C ASN A 134 16.63 3.05 17.81
N GLN A 135 16.00 3.87 18.66
CA GLN A 135 16.00 3.66 20.11
C GLN A 135 15.32 2.34 20.49
N ALA A 136 14.24 1.98 19.79
CA ALA A 136 13.58 0.68 19.94
C ALA A 136 14.39 -0.49 19.35
N GLY A 137 15.42 -0.23 18.54
CA GLY A 137 16.28 -1.24 17.91
C GLY A 137 15.67 -1.96 16.71
N THR A 138 14.46 -1.59 16.29
CA THR A 138 13.78 -2.10 15.08
C THR A 138 14.12 -1.27 13.84
N GLY A 139 14.49 0.00 14.03
CA GLY A 139 14.99 0.88 12.97
C GLY A 139 16.27 0.32 12.36
N GLY A 140 16.26 0.11 11.04
CA GLY A 140 17.36 -0.52 10.30
C GLY A 140 16.88 -1.67 9.41
N LEU A 141 15.77 -2.34 9.75
CA LEU A 141 15.25 -3.45 8.95
C LEU A 141 14.87 -2.99 7.52
N LEU A 142 14.35 -1.77 7.36
CA LEU A 142 14.09 -1.19 6.03
C LEU A 142 15.40 -0.97 5.24
N GLN A 143 16.45 -0.49 5.91
CA GLN A 143 17.74 -0.19 5.29
C GLN A 143 18.46 -1.46 4.82
N VAL A 144 18.31 -2.59 5.52
CA VAL A 144 18.90 -3.87 5.12
C VAL A 144 18.06 -4.67 4.13
N SER A 145 16.85 -4.21 3.80
CA SER A 145 15.95 -4.90 2.87
C SER A 145 16.39 -4.76 1.41
N SER A 146 16.34 -5.86 0.65
CA SER A 146 16.71 -5.91 -0.76
C SER A 146 15.53 -5.62 -1.69
N TYR A 147 14.33 -6.09 -1.34
CA TYR A 147 13.11 -5.91 -2.13
C TYR A 147 11.97 -5.37 -1.28
N ILE A 148 11.05 -4.63 -1.91
CA ILE A 148 9.76 -4.26 -1.33
C ILE A 148 8.66 -4.49 -2.38
N SER A 149 7.63 -5.26 -2.03
CA SER A 149 6.48 -5.50 -2.90
C SER A 149 5.20 -4.89 -2.32
N GLY A 150 4.32 -4.39 -3.18
CA GLY A 150 3.06 -3.76 -2.80
C GLY A 150 1.94 -4.09 -3.78
N LEU A 151 0.70 -4.13 -3.29
CA LEU A 151 -0.49 -4.18 -4.13
C LEU A 151 -1.59 -3.27 -3.55
N SER A 152 -2.51 -2.80 -4.39
CA SER A 152 -3.64 -1.96 -3.97
C SER A 152 -3.16 -0.79 -3.08
N GLY A 153 -3.70 -0.60 -1.87
CA GLY A 153 -3.20 0.43 -0.92
C GLY A 153 -1.70 0.40 -0.64
N GLY A 154 -1.06 -0.78 -0.65
CA GLY A 154 0.40 -0.91 -0.54
C GLY A 154 1.16 -0.36 -1.75
N SER A 155 0.56 -0.41 -2.95
CA SER A 155 1.13 0.23 -4.15
C SER A 155 1.13 1.75 -4.04
N TRP A 156 0.14 2.34 -3.34
CA TRP A 156 0.05 3.78 -3.11
C TRP A 156 1.19 4.26 -2.21
N LEU A 157 1.49 3.52 -1.15
CA LEU A 157 2.64 3.80 -0.29
C LEU A 157 3.96 3.70 -1.05
N ILE A 158 4.18 2.62 -1.82
CA ILE A 158 5.43 2.44 -2.57
C ILE A 158 5.57 3.53 -3.63
N GLY A 159 4.54 3.76 -4.45
CA GLY A 159 4.57 4.81 -5.48
C GLY A 159 4.84 6.18 -4.88
N SER A 160 4.13 6.53 -3.81
CA SER A 160 4.33 7.79 -3.10
C SER A 160 5.75 7.91 -2.53
N LEU A 161 6.30 6.86 -1.92
CA LEU A 161 7.67 6.87 -1.41
C LEU A 161 8.68 7.19 -2.51
N PHE A 162 8.64 6.49 -3.64
CA PHE A 162 9.65 6.67 -4.68
C PHE A 162 9.47 7.99 -5.44
N LEU A 163 8.24 8.35 -5.79
CA LEU A 163 7.96 9.49 -6.68
C LEU A 163 7.85 10.84 -5.94
N ASN A 164 7.89 10.82 -4.61
CA ASN A 164 8.14 12.00 -3.79
C ASN A 164 9.59 12.08 -3.29
N ASN A 165 10.54 11.49 -4.02
CA ASN A 165 11.99 11.53 -3.72
C ASN A 165 12.42 10.83 -2.41
N TRP A 166 11.73 9.76 -2.01
CA TRP A 166 12.06 8.91 -0.87
C TRP A 166 12.24 9.67 0.46
N PRO A 167 11.23 10.46 0.89
CA PRO A 167 11.31 11.19 2.15
C PRO A 167 11.26 10.22 3.34
N SER A 168 11.44 10.71 4.56
CA SER A 168 11.08 9.89 5.73
C SER A 168 9.57 9.62 5.72
N ILE A 169 9.13 8.55 6.38
CA ILE A 169 7.69 8.21 6.40
C ILE A 169 6.85 9.32 7.03
N LYS A 170 7.38 10.01 8.05
CA LYS A 170 6.69 11.12 8.69
C LYS A 170 6.45 12.26 7.71
N GLU A 171 7.49 12.66 6.97
CA GLU A 171 7.41 13.72 5.97
C GLU A 171 6.49 13.31 4.79
N LEU A 172 6.55 12.03 4.38
CA LEU A 172 5.67 11.51 3.32
C LEU A 172 4.19 11.73 3.66
N VAL A 173 3.79 11.38 4.89
CA VAL A 173 2.37 11.37 5.26
C VAL A 173 1.92 12.74 5.76
N LEU A 174 2.74 13.43 6.57
CA LEU A 174 2.36 14.68 7.25
C LEU A 174 2.89 15.94 6.57
N GLY A 175 3.72 15.80 5.54
CA GLY A 175 4.40 16.90 4.88
C GLY A 175 5.63 17.42 5.63
N ASN A 176 6.28 18.41 5.03
CA ASN A 176 7.39 19.16 5.59
C ASN A 176 7.18 20.68 5.37
N ASP A 177 7.99 21.52 6.00
CA ASP A 177 7.91 22.98 5.85
C ASP A 177 8.57 23.51 4.56
N GLN A 178 8.87 22.63 3.59
CA GLN A 178 9.62 22.95 2.38
C GLN A 178 8.80 22.74 1.12
N ASP A 179 8.81 21.53 0.58
CA ASP A 179 8.39 21.20 -0.77
C ASP A 179 7.41 20.01 -0.84
N LEU A 180 7.00 19.49 0.32
CA LEU A 180 6.12 18.33 0.41
C LEU A 180 4.91 18.62 1.31
N ASP A 181 3.72 18.72 0.72
CA ASP A 181 2.45 18.89 1.45
C ASP A 181 2.03 17.66 2.28
N GLY A 182 2.62 16.50 1.98
CA GLY A 182 2.22 15.21 2.54
C GLY A 182 0.97 14.64 1.89
N TRP A 183 0.43 13.57 2.47
CA TRP A 183 -0.80 12.97 1.97
C TRP A 183 -2.03 13.80 2.34
N LEU A 184 -2.89 14.07 1.37
CA LEU A 184 -4.09 14.92 1.55
C LEU A 184 -5.32 14.13 2.00
N LEU A 185 -5.16 13.25 2.99
CA LEU A 185 -6.21 12.28 3.37
C LEU A 185 -7.42 12.90 4.10
N ASP A 186 -7.30 14.14 4.57
CA ASP A 186 -8.39 14.92 5.15
C ASP A 186 -9.39 15.40 4.11
N LEU A 187 -8.98 15.47 2.84
CA LEU A 187 -9.88 15.70 1.71
C LEU A 187 -10.49 14.35 1.27
N PRO A 188 -11.82 14.24 1.17
CA PRO A 188 -12.44 13.02 0.65
C PRO A 188 -11.97 12.72 -0.77
N LEU A 189 -11.53 11.48 -1.01
CA LEU A 189 -10.92 11.09 -2.28
C LEU A 189 -11.83 11.26 -3.51
N VAL A 190 -13.15 11.06 -3.32
CA VAL A 190 -14.15 11.11 -4.39
C VAL A 190 -14.93 12.43 -4.42
N MET A 191 -15.23 13.04 -3.26
CA MET A 191 -16.02 14.28 -3.15
C MET A 191 -15.34 15.30 -2.22
N PRO A 192 -14.23 15.90 -2.67
CA PRO A 192 -13.40 16.77 -1.85
C PRO A 192 -14.11 18.03 -1.32
N ASP A 193 -15.18 18.50 -1.97
CA ASP A 193 -15.99 19.65 -1.54
C ASP A 193 -17.38 19.24 -0.98
N GLY A 194 -17.42 18.09 -0.29
CA GLY A 194 -18.62 17.58 0.36
C GLY A 194 -19.65 16.98 -0.61
N ASN A 195 -20.83 16.61 -0.08
CA ASN A 195 -21.80 15.76 -0.78
C ASN A 195 -22.55 16.45 -1.95
N ASN A 196 -22.29 17.72 -2.24
CA ASN A 196 -22.86 18.38 -3.41
C ASN A 196 -21.98 18.10 -4.63
N ILE A 197 -22.34 17.06 -5.39
CA ILE A 197 -21.64 16.66 -6.62
C ILE A 197 -21.51 17.83 -7.61
N LEU A 198 -22.50 18.74 -7.64
CA LEU A 198 -22.55 19.88 -8.56
C LEU A 198 -21.92 21.17 -7.98
N SER A 199 -21.21 21.10 -6.85
CA SER A 199 -20.49 22.27 -6.36
C SER A 199 -19.39 22.68 -7.34
N GLU A 200 -19.08 23.98 -7.39
CA GLU A 200 -18.07 24.52 -8.31
C GLU A 200 -16.72 23.82 -8.14
N LYS A 201 -16.29 23.58 -6.90
CA LYS A 201 -15.03 22.91 -6.60
C LYS A 201 -15.03 21.42 -6.97
N ASN A 202 -16.09 20.67 -6.66
CA ASN A 202 -16.20 19.28 -7.10
C ASN A 202 -16.20 19.20 -8.64
N GLN A 203 -16.89 20.12 -9.32
CA GLN A 203 -16.89 20.17 -10.79
C GLN A 203 -15.52 20.55 -11.37
N ALA A 204 -14.75 21.42 -10.72
CA ALA A 204 -13.37 21.72 -11.10
C ALA A 204 -12.46 20.48 -10.96
N TYR A 205 -12.54 19.80 -9.82
CA TYR A 205 -11.81 18.55 -9.57
C TYR A 205 -12.16 17.45 -10.60
N TYR A 206 -13.44 17.21 -10.86
CA TYR A 206 -13.87 16.25 -11.88
C TYR A 206 -13.49 16.66 -13.29
N GLY A 207 -13.55 17.96 -13.60
CA GLY A 207 -13.13 18.51 -14.88
C GLY A 207 -11.65 18.25 -15.16
N SER A 208 -10.79 18.47 -14.17
CA SER A 208 -9.35 18.18 -14.24
C SER A 208 -9.07 16.69 -14.52
N ILE A 209 -9.71 15.81 -13.73
CA ILE A 209 -9.55 14.36 -13.87
C ILE A 209 -10.02 13.90 -15.24
N LEU A 210 -11.23 14.31 -15.66
CA LEU A 210 -11.76 13.99 -16.99
C LEU A 210 -10.83 14.49 -18.09
N TRP A 211 -10.23 15.67 -17.95
CA TRP A 211 -9.31 16.21 -18.95
C TRP A 211 -8.03 15.38 -19.09
N SER A 212 -7.50 14.88 -17.96
CA SER A 212 -6.37 13.93 -17.98
C SER A 212 -6.74 12.68 -18.78
N VAL A 213 -7.88 12.06 -18.46
CA VAL A 213 -8.32 10.79 -19.07
C VAL A 213 -8.68 10.96 -20.55
N MET A 214 -9.40 12.02 -20.90
CA MET A 214 -9.71 12.34 -22.29
C MET A 214 -8.46 12.58 -23.12
N SER A 215 -7.44 13.24 -22.56
CA SER A 215 -6.18 13.47 -23.26
C SER A 215 -5.50 12.15 -23.65
N LYS A 216 -5.48 11.15 -22.75
CA LYS A 216 -4.97 9.80 -23.02
C LYS A 216 -5.77 9.11 -24.14
N GLU A 217 -7.10 9.22 -24.13
CA GLU A 217 -7.94 8.62 -25.17
C GLU A 217 -7.80 9.30 -26.54
N LEU A 218 -7.61 10.62 -26.57
CA LEU A 218 -7.33 11.35 -27.82
C LEU A 218 -6.01 10.90 -28.50
N HIS A 219 -5.12 10.22 -27.76
CA HIS A 219 -3.93 9.57 -28.28
C HIS A 219 -4.15 8.09 -28.66
N GLY A 220 -5.41 7.62 -28.67
CA GLY A 220 -5.78 6.28 -29.14
C GLY A 220 -5.57 5.17 -28.11
N ILE A 221 -5.48 5.51 -26.82
CA ILE A 221 -5.36 4.54 -25.73
C ILE A 221 -6.71 4.34 -25.05
N ASP A 222 -7.11 3.08 -24.88
CA ASP A 222 -8.35 2.74 -24.19
C ASP A 222 -8.33 3.21 -22.72
N THR A 223 -9.40 3.87 -22.29
CA THR A 223 -9.57 4.35 -20.91
C THR A 223 -10.77 3.69 -20.23
N SER A 224 -10.81 3.74 -18.90
CA SER A 224 -11.93 3.20 -18.11
C SER A 224 -12.13 3.99 -16.82
N ILE A 225 -13.05 3.55 -15.94
CA ILE A 225 -13.15 4.11 -14.58
C ILE A 225 -11.83 4.01 -13.80
N THR A 226 -10.98 3.05 -14.14
CA THR A 226 -9.67 2.88 -13.51
C THR A 226 -8.77 4.09 -13.75
N ASP A 227 -8.85 4.76 -14.91
CA ASP A 227 -8.10 6.00 -15.15
C ASP A 227 -8.60 7.15 -14.26
N LEU A 228 -9.91 7.27 -14.07
CA LEU A 228 -10.49 8.28 -13.16
C LEU A 228 -10.00 8.03 -11.73
N TRP A 229 -10.07 6.78 -11.28
CA TRP A 229 -9.58 6.34 -9.97
C TRP A 229 -8.08 6.60 -9.79
N SER A 230 -7.28 6.31 -10.82
CA SER A 230 -5.83 6.53 -10.85
C SER A 230 -5.48 8.01 -10.64
N ARG A 231 -6.24 8.92 -11.26
CA ARG A 231 -6.05 10.36 -11.06
C ARG A 231 -6.47 10.79 -9.66
N MET A 232 -7.59 10.30 -9.13
CA MET A 232 -7.98 10.57 -7.74
C MET A 232 -6.89 10.12 -6.75
N ILE A 233 -6.28 8.96 -6.94
CA ILE A 233 -5.14 8.49 -6.14
C ILE A 233 -3.94 9.46 -6.30
N SER A 234 -3.62 9.86 -7.53
CA SER A 234 -2.47 10.75 -7.81
C SER A 234 -2.56 12.06 -7.01
N TYR A 235 -3.74 12.68 -6.95
CA TYR A 235 -4.00 13.90 -6.18
C TYR A 235 -3.65 13.78 -4.68
N HIS A 236 -3.75 12.58 -4.12
CA HIS A 236 -3.57 12.37 -2.68
C HIS A 236 -2.17 11.86 -2.30
N PHE A 237 -1.47 11.23 -3.26
CA PHE A 237 -0.24 10.47 -2.99
C PHE A 237 0.99 10.93 -3.75
N LEU A 238 0.86 11.67 -4.86
CA LEU A 238 1.98 12.17 -5.67
C LEU A 238 2.18 13.67 -5.45
N ASN A 239 3.39 14.16 -5.76
CA ASN A 239 3.72 15.59 -5.67
C ASN A 239 2.89 16.44 -6.66
N GLN A 240 3.11 17.76 -6.63
CA GLN A 240 2.39 18.79 -7.38
C GLN A 240 0.95 19.08 -6.89
N THR A 241 0.44 18.36 -5.89
CA THR A 241 -0.86 18.69 -5.28
C THR A 241 -0.68 19.24 -3.88
N SER A 242 -1.23 20.43 -3.64
CA SER A 242 -1.33 21.09 -2.35
C SER A 242 -2.79 21.44 -2.07
N ARG A 243 -3.09 21.88 -0.83
CA ARG A 243 -4.45 22.37 -0.51
C ARG A 243 -4.83 23.62 -1.30
N ASP A 244 -3.84 24.43 -1.68
CA ASP A 244 -4.05 25.68 -2.40
C ASP A 244 -4.42 25.44 -3.87
N ASN A 245 -3.81 24.42 -4.50
CA ASN A 245 -4.03 24.12 -5.91
C ASN A 245 -4.99 22.94 -6.18
N PHE A 246 -5.50 22.25 -5.14
CA PHE A 246 -6.31 21.02 -5.27
C PHE A 246 -7.50 21.12 -6.23
N PHE A 247 -8.12 22.30 -6.35
CA PHE A 247 -9.30 22.54 -7.19
C PHE A 247 -8.96 23.35 -8.46
N SER A 248 -7.70 23.40 -8.84
CA SER A 248 -7.20 24.12 -10.01
C SER A 248 -6.53 23.15 -10.99
N ASN A 249 -6.14 23.66 -12.17
CA ASN A 249 -5.25 22.97 -13.11
C ASN A 249 -3.89 23.70 -13.22
N GLU A 250 -3.50 24.42 -12.16
CA GLU A 250 -2.24 25.16 -12.14
C GLU A 250 -1.03 24.21 -12.08
N SER A 251 -1.24 22.95 -11.70
CA SER A 251 -0.23 21.90 -11.74
C SER A 251 -0.75 20.62 -12.41
N ALA A 252 0.15 19.65 -12.60
CA ALA A 252 -0.16 18.36 -13.19
C ALA A 252 -0.87 17.41 -12.22
N HIS A 253 -0.83 17.68 -10.91
CA HIS A 253 -1.36 16.78 -9.88
C HIS A 253 -0.86 15.33 -10.05
N GLY A 254 0.43 15.16 -10.30
CA GLY A 254 1.07 13.87 -10.53
C GLY A 254 0.95 13.29 -11.94
N ALA A 255 0.25 13.97 -12.87
CA ALA A 255 0.30 13.61 -14.28
C ALA A 255 1.72 13.80 -14.83
N GLY A 256 2.17 12.90 -15.71
CA GLY A 256 3.51 12.92 -16.28
C GLY A 256 4.60 12.31 -15.39
N GLN A 257 4.30 11.94 -14.14
CA GLN A 257 5.23 11.14 -13.34
C GLN A 257 5.15 9.68 -13.78
N LEU A 258 6.28 9.13 -14.22
CA LEU A 258 6.34 7.77 -14.74
C LEU A 258 6.92 6.82 -13.69
N TRP A 259 6.42 5.59 -13.65
CA TRP A 259 6.98 4.57 -12.77
C TRP A 259 8.38 4.15 -13.21
N SER A 260 8.67 4.17 -14.51
CA SER A 260 10.02 3.97 -15.02
C SER A 260 11.00 5.10 -14.66
N ASP A 261 10.51 6.28 -14.26
CA ASP A 261 11.38 7.37 -13.77
C ASP A 261 11.88 7.15 -12.34
N ILE A 262 11.41 6.11 -11.64
CA ILE A 262 11.98 5.72 -10.34
C ILE A 262 13.49 5.49 -10.43
N GLN A 263 14.00 5.06 -11.60
CA GLN A 263 15.43 4.90 -11.84
C GLN A 263 16.24 6.21 -11.72
N PHE A 264 15.59 7.36 -11.82
CA PHE A 264 16.19 8.69 -11.71
C PHE A 264 16.06 9.29 -10.30
N VAL A 265 15.34 8.62 -9.40
CA VAL A 265 15.19 9.07 -8.01
C VAL A 265 16.57 8.99 -7.32
N PRO A 266 17.06 10.07 -6.68
CA PRO A 266 18.42 10.10 -6.11
C PRO A 266 18.71 9.01 -5.07
N ALA A 267 17.70 8.60 -4.29
CA ALA A 267 17.85 7.50 -3.33
C ALA A 267 17.99 6.13 -4.03
N PHE A 268 17.26 5.94 -5.14
CA PHE A 268 17.35 4.73 -5.96
C PHE A 268 18.69 4.66 -6.71
N GLN A 269 19.14 5.74 -7.36
CA GLN A 269 20.46 5.79 -8.02
C GLN A 269 21.63 5.50 -7.07
N ARG A 270 21.50 5.90 -5.80
CA ARG A 270 22.46 5.61 -4.73
C ARG A 270 22.27 4.23 -4.10
N HIS A 271 21.37 3.40 -4.62
CA HIS A 271 21.05 2.05 -4.15
C HIS A 271 20.66 2.02 -2.67
N GLN A 272 20.04 3.09 -2.15
CA GLN A 272 19.70 3.24 -0.73
C GLN A 272 18.36 2.60 -0.37
N THR A 273 17.50 2.37 -1.34
CA THR A 273 16.15 1.82 -1.14
C THR A 273 16.12 0.32 -1.46
N PRO A 274 15.19 -0.46 -0.88
CA PRO A 274 14.82 -1.76 -1.46
C PRO A 274 14.31 -1.58 -2.90
N PHE A 275 14.44 -2.61 -3.74
CA PHE A 275 13.93 -2.58 -5.10
C PHE A 275 12.39 -2.74 -5.11
N PRO A 276 11.64 -1.80 -5.71
CA PRO A 276 10.17 -1.81 -5.66
C PRO A 276 9.53 -2.73 -6.70
N VAL A 277 8.49 -3.45 -6.29
CA VAL A 277 7.63 -4.25 -7.17
C VAL A 277 6.16 -3.99 -6.84
N VAL A 278 5.34 -3.66 -7.83
CA VAL A 278 3.88 -3.56 -7.69
C VAL A 278 3.22 -4.76 -8.35
N VAL A 279 2.17 -5.31 -7.73
CA VAL A 279 1.45 -6.48 -8.25
C VAL A 279 0.08 -6.09 -8.81
N ALA A 280 -0.27 -6.66 -9.96
CA ALA A 280 -1.61 -6.60 -10.54
C ALA A 280 -2.05 -7.99 -10.99
N ASN A 281 -3.36 -8.25 -10.96
CA ASN A 281 -3.93 -9.48 -11.51
C ASN A 281 -4.49 -9.21 -12.91
N SER A 282 -4.68 -10.28 -13.69
CA SER A 282 -5.39 -10.21 -14.97
C SER A 282 -6.76 -10.83 -14.86
N ARG A 283 -7.81 -10.11 -15.29
CA ARG A 283 -9.06 -10.76 -15.69
C ARG A 283 -8.83 -11.37 -17.06
N PRO A 284 -8.93 -12.70 -17.23
CA PRO A 284 -8.73 -13.32 -18.53
C PRO A 284 -9.74 -12.76 -19.55
N ILE A 285 -9.30 -12.42 -20.75
CA ILE A 285 -10.15 -11.71 -21.71
C ILE A 285 -11.35 -12.54 -22.17
N GLY A 286 -12.51 -11.90 -22.24
CA GLY A 286 -13.80 -12.55 -22.50
C GLY A 286 -14.42 -13.22 -21.27
N SER A 287 -13.79 -13.10 -20.10
CA SER A 287 -14.38 -13.55 -18.84
C SER A 287 -15.44 -12.57 -18.34
N ASN A 288 -16.59 -13.10 -17.93
CA ASN A 288 -17.64 -12.34 -17.23
C ASN A 288 -17.50 -12.45 -15.70
N SER A 289 -16.29 -12.64 -15.18
CA SER A 289 -16.02 -12.72 -13.75
C SER A 289 -16.31 -11.38 -13.06
N ILE A 290 -17.48 -11.31 -12.41
CA ILE A 290 -17.96 -10.16 -11.61
C ILE A 290 -17.62 -10.28 -10.11
N GLY A 291 -16.71 -11.17 -9.74
CA GLY A 291 -16.35 -11.44 -8.35
C GLY A 291 -14.91 -11.91 -8.24
N ARG A 292 -14.56 -12.45 -7.07
CA ARG A 292 -13.22 -12.99 -6.79
C ARG A 292 -12.75 -13.90 -7.93
N LEU A 293 -11.54 -13.64 -8.44
CA LEU A 293 -10.90 -14.49 -9.43
C LEU A 293 -10.50 -15.84 -8.83
N PRO A 294 -10.46 -16.91 -9.64
CA PRO A 294 -9.84 -18.16 -9.22
C PRO A 294 -8.30 -17.99 -9.16
N LEU A 295 -7.54 -19.05 -8.85
CA LEU A 295 -6.09 -18.93 -8.59
C LEU A 295 -5.23 -18.91 -9.86
N GLU A 296 -5.78 -19.40 -10.96
CA GLU A 296 -5.13 -19.64 -12.26
C GLU A 296 -4.77 -18.40 -13.08
N PRO A 297 -5.53 -17.28 -13.03
CA PRO A 297 -5.18 -16.08 -13.78
C PRO A 297 -3.77 -15.57 -13.47
N ILE A 298 -3.19 -14.94 -14.48
CA ILE A 298 -1.81 -14.47 -14.44
C ILE A 298 -1.68 -13.33 -13.43
N VAL A 299 -0.65 -13.43 -12.61
CA VAL A 299 -0.19 -12.35 -11.73
C VAL A 299 0.97 -11.65 -12.42
N TYR A 300 0.86 -10.33 -12.53
CA TYR A 300 1.86 -9.45 -13.13
C TYR A 300 2.61 -8.67 -12.06
N GLU A 301 3.87 -8.44 -12.34
CA GLU A 301 4.80 -7.65 -11.55
C GLU A 301 5.23 -6.43 -12.36
N ILE A 302 5.12 -5.25 -11.76
CA ILE A 302 5.47 -3.97 -12.35
C ILE A 302 6.64 -3.41 -11.54
N THR A 303 7.81 -3.37 -12.17
CA THR A 303 9.05 -2.83 -11.59
C THR A 303 9.42 -1.55 -12.33
N PRO A 304 10.39 -0.74 -11.85
CA PRO A 304 10.88 0.43 -12.62
C PRO A 304 11.39 0.09 -14.02
N TYR A 305 11.69 -1.19 -14.31
CA TYR A 305 12.30 -1.61 -15.56
C TYR A 305 11.36 -2.40 -16.47
N GLU A 306 10.37 -3.11 -15.91
CA GLU A 306 9.54 -4.01 -16.71
C GLU A 306 8.16 -4.30 -16.12
N LEU A 307 7.23 -4.62 -17.01
CA LEU A 307 6.03 -5.39 -16.73
C LEU A 307 6.36 -6.87 -17.03
N ALA A 308 6.28 -7.74 -16.03
CA ALA A 308 6.65 -9.14 -16.18
C ALA A 308 5.69 -10.09 -15.45
N SER A 309 5.77 -11.38 -15.78
CA SER A 309 5.18 -12.44 -14.96
C SER A 309 6.12 -13.64 -14.89
N PHE A 310 6.37 -14.09 -13.66
CA PHE A 310 7.09 -15.33 -13.35
C PHE A 310 6.15 -16.54 -13.20
N ASP A 311 4.86 -16.37 -13.52
CA ASP A 311 3.94 -17.50 -13.61
C ASP A 311 4.39 -18.44 -14.75
N PRO A 312 4.30 -19.77 -14.55
CA PRO A 312 4.80 -20.71 -15.54
C PRO A 312 4.15 -20.62 -16.92
N GLN A 313 2.91 -20.12 -16.96
CA GLN A 313 2.14 -19.95 -18.19
C GLN A 313 2.67 -18.84 -19.10
N LEU A 314 3.32 -17.80 -18.55
CA LEU A 314 3.83 -16.65 -19.30
C LEU A 314 5.36 -16.59 -19.32
N SER A 315 6.03 -16.51 -18.16
CA SER A 315 7.50 -16.48 -18.03
C SER A 315 8.18 -15.53 -19.04
N ALA A 316 7.75 -14.27 -19.00
CA ALA A 316 8.20 -13.21 -19.88
C ALA A 316 8.11 -11.84 -19.19
N GLY A 317 8.87 -10.87 -19.72
CA GLY A 317 8.82 -9.46 -19.30
C GLY A 317 9.02 -8.53 -20.49
N VAL A 318 8.39 -7.36 -20.44
CA VAL A 318 8.56 -6.27 -21.41
C VAL A 318 9.14 -5.05 -20.71
N ASN A 319 10.01 -4.31 -21.40
CA ASN A 319 10.51 -3.02 -20.91
C ASN A 319 9.33 -2.07 -20.59
N LEU A 320 9.28 -1.57 -19.35
CA LEU A 320 8.15 -0.79 -18.86
C LEU A 320 7.98 0.54 -19.62
N SER A 321 9.09 1.22 -19.93
CA SER A 321 9.06 2.50 -20.65
C SER A 321 8.41 2.41 -22.03
N TYR A 322 8.33 1.20 -22.60
CA TYR A 322 7.72 0.94 -23.90
C TYR A 322 6.47 0.05 -23.81
N SER A 323 5.93 -0.19 -22.61
CA SER A 323 4.81 -1.11 -22.35
C SER A 323 3.49 -0.70 -23.01
N GLY A 324 3.35 0.57 -23.41
CA GLY A 324 2.21 1.04 -24.21
C GLY A 324 2.29 0.63 -25.70
N THR A 325 3.41 0.09 -26.16
CA THR A 325 3.63 -0.26 -27.57
C THR A 325 2.91 -1.57 -27.90
N GLN A 326 2.15 -1.58 -28.99
CA GLN A 326 1.57 -2.83 -29.49
C GLN A 326 2.65 -3.71 -30.12
N LEU A 327 2.84 -4.91 -29.57
CA LEU A 327 3.80 -5.89 -30.04
C LEU A 327 3.08 -7.11 -30.61
N VAL A 328 3.66 -7.71 -31.65
CA VAL A 328 3.25 -8.99 -32.21
C VAL A 328 4.46 -9.91 -32.24
N ASP A 329 4.37 -11.03 -31.53
CA ASP A 329 5.47 -12.00 -31.42
C ASP A 329 6.80 -11.33 -31.04
N GLY A 330 6.72 -10.42 -30.06
CA GLY A 330 7.87 -9.66 -29.54
C GLY A 330 8.37 -8.49 -30.37
N ASN A 331 7.75 -8.19 -31.51
CA ASN A 331 8.19 -7.10 -32.39
C ASN A 331 7.13 -5.98 -32.47
N PRO A 332 7.54 -4.69 -32.49
CA PRO A 332 6.62 -3.59 -32.75
C PRO A 332 5.91 -3.74 -34.10
N LEU A 333 4.62 -3.41 -34.15
CA LEU A 333 3.86 -3.36 -35.42
C LEU A 333 4.48 -2.36 -36.41
N ASN A 334 5.00 -1.24 -35.89
CA ASN A 334 5.78 -0.28 -36.65
C ASN A 334 7.20 -0.21 -36.08
N ILE A 335 8.18 -0.68 -36.85
CA ILE A 335 9.57 -0.91 -36.41
C ILE A 335 10.26 0.36 -35.88
N SER A 336 9.81 1.56 -36.28
CA SER A 336 10.45 2.83 -35.86
C SER A 336 9.70 3.62 -34.79
N THR A 337 8.47 3.24 -34.42
CA THR A 337 7.63 4.05 -33.50
C THR A 337 7.14 3.22 -32.31
N CYS A 338 7.51 3.67 -31.12
CA CYS A 338 7.12 3.10 -29.85
C CYS A 338 6.32 4.11 -29.02
N VAL A 339 5.53 3.60 -28.09
CA VAL A 339 4.76 4.40 -27.14
C VAL A 339 5.52 4.50 -25.82
N THR A 340 5.75 5.72 -25.35
CA THR A 340 6.37 5.99 -24.03
C THR A 340 5.43 6.79 -23.14
N GLY A 341 5.68 6.79 -21.83
CA GLY A 341 4.85 7.52 -20.85
C GLY A 341 3.47 6.88 -20.59
N PHE A 342 3.25 5.64 -21.05
CA PHE A 342 2.05 4.86 -20.73
C PHE A 342 2.03 4.43 -19.26
N ASP A 343 3.21 4.22 -18.68
CA ASP A 343 3.47 3.81 -17.31
C ASP A 343 3.33 4.95 -16.30
N GLN A 344 2.30 5.79 -16.49
CA GLN A 344 1.92 6.83 -15.52
C GLN A 344 1.84 6.21 -14.13
N ALA A 345 2.54 6.79 -13.17
CA ALA A 345 2.62 6.29 -11.81
C ALA A 345 1.23 6.13 -11.18
N GLY A 346 0.38 7.14 -11.37
CA GLY A 346 -1.03 7.10 -10.98
C GLY A 346 -1.77 5.90 -11.56
N PHE A 347 -1.54 5.60 -12.85
CA PHE A 347 -2.18 4.48 -13.54
C PHE A 347 -1.68 3.12 -13.06
N ILE A 348 -0.40 2.98 -12.71
CA ILE A 348 0.14 1.74 -12.12
C ILE A 348 -0.45 1.51 -10.72
N MET A 349 -0.48 2.55 -9.88
CA MET A 349 -1.11 2.50 -8.56
C MET A 349 -2.61 2.19 -8.65
N GLY A 350 -3.31 2.79 -9.62
CA GLY A 350 -4.73 2.55 -9.86
C GLY A 350 -5.03 1.19 -10.46
N THR A 351 -4.18 0.68 -11.38
CA THR A 351 -4.26 -0.69 -11.93
C THR A 351 -4.20 -1.71 -10.79
N SER A 352 -3.21 -1.56 -9.91
CA SER A 352 -3.03 -2.41 -8.73
C SER A 352 -4.16 -2.28 -7.69
N ALA A 353 -5.01 -1.25 -7.82
CA ALA A 353 -6.15 -0.96 -6.94
C ALA A 353 -7.52 -0.95 -7.66
N SER A 354 -7.61 -1.60 -8.83
CA SER A 354 -8.79 -1.59 -9.68
C SER A 354 -9.76 -2.73 -9.32
N LEU A 355 -10.59 -2.52 -8.30
CA LEU A 355 -11.57 -3.51 -7.82
C LEU A 355 -12.94 -3.42 -8.50
N PHE A 356 -13.14 -2.50 -9.45
CA PHE A 356 -14.45 -2.18 -10.02
C PHE A 356 -15.18 -3.39 -10.60
N ASN A 357 -14.46 -4.35 -11.19
CA ASN A 357 -15.02 -5.61 -11.68
C ASN A 357 -15.74 -6.44 -10.59
N GLN A 358 -15.37 -6.29 -9.31
CA GLN A 358 -15.94 -7.06 -8.19
C GLN A 358 -17.01 -6.28 -7.42
N ILE A 359 -16.92 -4.96 -7.41
CA ILE A 359 -17.75 -4.12 -6.55
C ILE A 359 -18.86 -3.41 -7.32
N PHE A 360 -18.81 -3.39 -8.65
CA PHE A 360 -19.85 -2.77 -9.46
C PHE A 360 -21.10 -3.65 -9.56
N ASP A 361 -22.23 -3.10 -9.08
CA ASP A 361 -23.54 -3.69 -9.25
C ASP A 361 -24.21 -3.06 -10.49
N PHE A 362 -23.96 -3.66 -11.66
CA PHE A 362 -24.51 -3.23 -12.94
C PHE A 362 -26.06 -3.21 -12.95
N ALA A 363 -26.71 -4.06 -12.15
CA ALA A 363 -28.17 -4.14 -12.12
C ALA A 363 -28.80 -2.97 -11.36
N ARG A 364 -28.10 -2.45 -10.35
CA ARG A 364 -28.59 -1.32 -9.51
C ARG A 364 -27.92 0.00 -9.83
N ASN A 365 -26.93 0.01 -10.72
CA ASN A 365 -26.06 1.15 -10.98
C ASN A 365 -25.51 1.70 -9.65
N GLN A 366 -24.86 0.83 -8.87
CA GLN A 366 -24.26 1.15 -7.57
C GLN A 366 -22.87 0.53 -7.48
N ILE A 367 -21.98 1.20 -6.76
CA ILE A 367 -20.68 0.63 -6.39
C ILE A 367 -20.81 0.16 -4.95
N SER A 368 -20.87 -1.16 -4.77
CA SER A 368 -21.00 -1.78 -3.45
C SER A 368 -19.86 -1.38 -2.52
N GLN A 369 -20.12 -1.35 -1.22
CA GLN A 369 -19.19 -0.98 -0.14
C GLN A 369 -18.76 0.50 -0.06
N PHE A 370 -19.00 1.30 -1.11
CA PHE A 370 -18.86 2.75 -1.06
C PHE A 370 -20.05 3.40 -0.33
N SER A 371 -19.84 4.63 0.18
CA SER A 371 -20.97 5.44 0.63
C SER A 371 -21.89 5.77 -0.56
N LYS A 372 -23.17 6.05 -0.30
CA LYS A 372 -24.12 6.43 -1.36
C LYS A 372 -23.67 7.66 -2.14
N ALA A 373 -23.04 8.60 -1.44
CA ALA A 373 -22.60 9.85 -2.03
C ALA A 373 -21.35 9.59 -2.93
N ASP A 374 -20.36 8.83 -2.45
CA ASP A 374 -19.19 8.48 -3.26
C ASP A 374 -19.57 7.65 -4.48
N SER A 375 -20.45 6.66 -4.31
CA SER A 375 -20.96 5.85 -5.43
C SER A 375 -21.67 6.74 -6.46
N SER A 376 -22.48 7.70 -6.03
CA SER A 376 -23.17 8.62 -6.96
C SER A 376 -22.20 9.53 -7.70
N ALA A 377 -21.15 10.00 -7.02
CA ALA A 377 -20.13 10.85 -7.63
C ALA A 377 -19.28 10.08 -8.64
N LEU A 378 -18.81 8.87 -8.31
CA LEU A 378 -18.07 8.00 -9.24
C LEU A 378 -18.90 7.67 -10.48
N LEU A 379 -20.18 7.34 -10.30
CA LEU A 379 -21.09 7.10 -11.42
C LEU A 379 -21.34 8.35 -12.26
N HIS A 380 -21.40 9.53 -11.64
CA HIS A 380 -21.56 10.81 -12.34
C HIS A 380 -20.35 11.14 -13.22
N ILE A 381 -19.13 11.03 -12.68
CA ILE A 381 -17.92 11.29 -13.48
C ILE A 381 -17.72 10.22 -14.56
N TRP A 382 -18.01 8.96 -14.25
CA TRP A 382 -17.93 7.87 -15.22
C TRP A 382 -18.95 8.04 -16.35
N SER A 383 -20.21 8.41 -16.05
CA SER A 383 -21.20 8.65 -17.11
C SER A 383 -20.75 9.77 -18.05
N ARG A 384 -20.10 10.81 -17.52
CA ARG A 384 -19.52 11.88 -18.34
C ARG A 384 -18.38 11.39 -19.21
N GLN A 385 -17.48 10.54 -18.69
CA GLN A 385 -16.47 9.87 -19.52
C GLN A 385 -17.15 9.08 -20.65
N LEU A 386 -18.15 8.26 -20.35
CA LEU A 386 -18.85 7.43 -21.36
C LEU A 386 -19.63 8.22 -22.42
N GLU A 387 -20.10 9.43 -22.08
CA GLU A 387 -20.74 10.33 -23.04
C GLU A 387 -19.75 10.91 -24.04
N MET A 388 -18.50 11.10 -23.62
CA MET A 388 -17.45 11.75 -24.42
C MET A 388 -16.59 10.73 -25.18
N THR A 389 -16.50 9.51 -24.68
CA THR A 389 -15.47 8.52 -25.03
C THR A 389 -15.96 7.10 -24.74
N ARG A 390 -15.49 6.09 -25.48
CA ARG A 390 -15.86 4.67 -25.23
C ARG A 390 -14.61 3.81 -25.35
N GLY A 391 -14.14 3.26 -24.23
CA GLY A 391 -13.07 2.27 -24.17
C GLY A 391 -13.55 0.85 -24.51
N HIS A 392 -12.65 -0.12 -24.37
CA HIS A 392 -12.93 -1.55 -24.56
C HIS A 392 -13.70 -2.17 -23.38
N ALA A 393 -13.07 -2.19 -22.20
CA ALA A 393 -13.66 -2.67 -20.96
C ALA A 393 -13.67 -1.55 -19.92
N ASP A 394 -14.86 -1.20 -19.46
CA ASP A 394 -15.05 0.02 -18.68
C ASP A 394 -14.72 -0.13 -17.18
N ASP A 395 -14.48 -1.35 -16.69
CA ASP A 395 -14.32 -1.70 -15.27
C ASP A 395 -12.93 -2.26 -14.88
N VAL A 396 -11.95 -2.17 -15.77
CA VAL A 396 -10.58 -2.69 -15.62
C VAL A 396 -9.54 -1.70 -16.13
N ALA A 397 -8.27 -1.88 -15.75
CA ALA A 397 -7.18 -1.18 -16.42
C ALA A 397 -6.90 -1.83 -17.78
N ASN A 398 -7.13 -1.08 -18.86
CA ASN A 398 -6.83 -1.54 -20.21
C ASN A 398 -5.34 -1.31 -20.51
N TRP A 399 -4.60 -2.40 -20.71
CA TRP A 399 -3.19 -2.38 -21.08
C TRP A 399 -3.04 -2.95 -22.50
N PRO A 400 -2.24 -2.34 -23.39
CA PRO A 400 -1.76 -3.04 -24.58
C PRO A 400 -1.08 -4.35 -24.16
N ASN A 401 -1.35 -5.45 -24.88
CA ASN A 401 -0.72 -6.73 -24.57
C ASN A 401 0.63 -6.85 -25.27
N PRO A 402 1.76 -6.66 -24.56
CA PRO A 402 3.08 -6.86 -25.17
C PRO A 402 3.34 -8.34 -25.48
N PHE A 403 2.59 -9.27 -24.87
CA PHE A 403 2.80 -10.72 -24.98
C PHE A 403 1.91 -11.37 -26.06
N TYR A 404 1.26 -10.56 -26.90
CA TYR A 404 0.42 -11.06 -27.98
C TYR A 404 1.23 -11.94 -28.95
N ALA A 405 0.64 -13.10 -29.29
CA ALA A 405 1.23 -14.17 -30.11
C ALA A 405 2.51 -14.84 -29.57
N LEU A 406 3.07 -14.43 -28.43
CA LEU A 406 4.40 -14.84 -27.95
C LEU A 406 4.52 -16.31 -27.50
N LYS A 407 3.48 -16.89 -26.87
CA LYS A 407 3.54 -18.25 -26.29
C LYS A 407 2.49 -19.17 -26.92
N ASN A 408 2.88 -20.43 -27.18
CA ASN A 408 2.15 -21.23 -28.16
C ASN A 408 0.99 -22.11 -27.67
N LYS A 409 0.69 -22.24 -26.35
CA LYS A 409 -0.55 -22.91 -25.87
C LYS A 409 -1.08 -22.51 -24.48
N ASN A 410 -0.22 -22.10 -23.54
CA ASN A 410 -0.61 -22.06 -22.11
C ASN A 410 -0.89 -20.67 -21.55
N PHE A 411 -0.57 -19.59 -22.27
CA PHE A 411 -0.92 -18.25 -21.84
C PHE A 411 -2.32 -17.90 -22.35
N HIS A 412 -3.26 -17.66 -21.43
CA HIS A 412 -4.67 -17.44 -21.76
C HIS A 412 -4.89 -16.26 -22.72
N ASP A 413 -4.22 -15.13 -22.46
CA ASP A 413 -4.46 -13.89 -23.20
C ASP A 413 -3.59 -13.76 -24.46
N ARG A 414 -2.96 -14.86 -24.92
CA ARG A 414 -2.05 -14.86 -26.09
C ARG A 414 -2.66 -14.35 -27.39
N ASN A 415 -3.98 -14.47 -27.54
CA ASN A 415 -4.72 -14.14 -28.75
C ASN A 415 -5.45 -12.80 -28.62
N SER A 416 -5.20 -12.05 -27.55
CA SER A 416 -5.73 -10.71 -27.37
C SER A 416 -4.64 -9.66 -27.49
N THR A 417 -4.95 -8.55 -28.14
CA THR A 417 -4.09 -7.36 -28.23
C THR A 417 -4.13 -6.50 -26.96
N LEU A 418 -4.99 -6.85 -25.99
CA LEU A 418 -5.14 -6.16 -24.71
C LEU A 418 -4.90 -7.12 -23.53
N LEU A 419 -4.61 -6.54 -22.37
CA LEU A 419 -4.69 -7.16 -21.05
C LEU A 419 -5.69 -6.37 -20.22
N GLU A 420 -6.58 -7.08 -19.54
CA GLU A 420 -7.54 -6.49 -18.59
C GLU A 420 -6.98 -6.62 -17.17
N LEU A 421 -6.14 -5.67 -16.77
CA LEU A 421 -5.49 -5.71 -15.46
C LEU A 421 -6.41 -5.14 -14.37
N ILE A 422 -6.38 -5.77 -13.20
CA ILE A 422 -7.22 -5.45 -12.04
C ILE A 422 -6.40 -5.52 -10.74
N ASP A 423 -7.05 -5.19 -9.62
CA ASP A 423 -6.40 -5.16 -8.30
C ASP A 423 -5.61 -6.44 -8.02
N GLY A 424 -4.37 -6.29 -7.55
CA GLY A 424 -3.45 -7.40 -7.26
C GLY A 424 -3.95 -8.35 -6.17
N SER A 425 -4.97 -8.00 -5.39
CA SER A 425 -5.60 -8.88 -4.41
C SER A 425 -6.78 -9.68 -4.97
N SER A 426 -7.10 -9.57 -6.28
CA SER A 426 -8.36 -10.09 -6.83
C SER A 426 -8.53 -11.61 -6.79
N ASN A 427 -7.45 -12.35 -6.56
CA ASN A 427 -7.44 -13.80 -6.31
C ASN A 427 -7.29 -14.17 -4.82
N GLN A 428 -7.48 -13.19 -3.93
CA GLN A 428 -7.27 -13.21 -2.47
C GLN A 428 -5.83 -13.30 -1.98
N GLU A 429 -4.83 -13.21 -2.86
CA GLU A 429 -3.45 -12.99 -2.42
C GLU A 429 -3.25 -11.53 -2.00
N ASN A 430 -3.94 -11.06 -0.96
CA ASN A 430 -3.91 -9.65 -0.51
C ASN A 430 -2.54 -9.21 0.07
N ILE A 431 -1.57 -10.12 0.12
CA ILE A 431 -0.16 -9.82 0.42
C ILE A 431 0.66 -10.22 -0.81
N PRO A 432 1.44 -9.28 -1.40
CA PRO A 432 2.18 -9.50 -2.64
C PRO A 432 3.44 -10.36 -2.42
N LEU A 433 3.26 -11.62 -2.05
CA LEU A 433 4.35 -12.57 -1.79
C LEU A 433 4.90 -13.22 -3.05
N ALA A 434 4.09 -13.38 -4.09
CA ALA A 434 4.52 -14.04 -5.33
C ALA A 434 5.84 -13.45 -5.87
N PRO A 435 6.01 -12.11 -6.01
CA PRO A 435 7.30 -11.54 -6.41
C PRO A 435 8.45 -11.94 -5.49
N LEU A 436 8.25 -11.96 -4.18
CA LEU A 436 9.30 -12.26 -3.21
C LEU A 436 9.64 -13.76 -3.12
N LEU A 437 8.84 -14.62 -3.74
CA LEU A 437 9.09 -16.06 -3.79
C LEU A 437 9.71 -16.49 -5.12
N VAL A 438 9.88 -15.60 -6.10
CA VAL A 438 10.56 -15.92 -7.38
C VAL A 438 11.95 -16.50 -7.09
N LYS A 439 12.23 -17.73 -7.57
CA LYS A 439 13.43 -18.48 -7.19
C LYS A 439 14.73 -17.75 -7.50
N VAL A 440 14.83 -17.09 -8.66
CA VAL A 440 16.05 -16.33 -9.03
C VAL A 440 16.28 -15.09 -8.15
N ARG A 441 15.23 -14.55 -7.50
CA ARG A 441 15.41 -13.48 -6.50
C ARG A 441 16.01 -14.01 -5.20
N GLY A 442 15.96 -15.31 -4.92
CA GLY A 442 16.73 -15.96 -3.85
C GLY A 442 16.58 -15.29 -2.49
N LEU A 443 15.34 -14.99 -2.07
CA LEU A 443 15.09 -14.42 -0.75
C LEU A 443 15.36 -15.48 0.33
N ASP A 444 15.96 -15.04 1.42
CA ASP A 444 16.23 -15.83 2.62
C ASP A 444 15.20 -15.54 3.72
N VAL A 445 14.75 -14.28 3.79
CA VAL A 445 13.80 -13.80 4.79
C VAL A 445 12.75 -12.91 4.12
N ILE A 446 11.50 -13.08 4.50
CA ILE A 446 10.39 -12.24 4.04
C ILE A 446 9.70 -11.63 5.26
N VAL A 447 9.58 -10.31 5.27
CA VAL A 447 8.82 -9.55 6.25
C VAL A 447 7.44 -9.27 5.67
N ILE A 448 6.40 -9.77 6.33
CA ILE A 448 5.01 -9.54 5.95
C ILE A 448 4.44 -8.47 6.85
N LEU A 449 3.99 -7.38 6.23
CA LEU A 449 3.09 -6.43 6.86
C LEU A 449 1.66 -6.87 6.51
N GLU A 450 0.87 -7.27 7.49
CA GLU A 450 -0.47 -7.80 7.27
C GLU A 450 -1.53 -6.81 7.80
N GLY A 451 -2.14 -6.05 6.91
CA GLY A 451 -3.04 -4.93 7.19
C GLY A 451 -4.44 -5.07 6.56
N SER A 452 -4.80 -6.30 6.18
CA SER A 452 -6.12 -6.65 5.64
C SER A 452 -7.25 -6.43 6.65
N ALA A 453 -8.48 -6.35 6.13
CA ALA A 453 -9.71 -6.35 6.92
C ALA A 453 -10.53 -7.59 6.57
N ASP A 454 -10.02 -8.74 6.98
CA ASP A 454 -10.62 -10.03 6.65
C ASP A 454 -11.79 -10.40 7.58
N ASP A 455 -11.73 -9.99 8.85
CA ASP A 455 -12.81 -10.21 9.81
C ASP A 455 -14.04 -9.35 9.44
N PRO A 456 -15.20 -9.96 9.11
CA PRO A 456 -16.39 -9.23 8.73
C PRO A 456 -17.03 -8.41 9.86
N VAL A 457 -16.61 -8.64 11.12
CA VAL A 457 -17.16 -7.93 12.29
C VAL A 457 -16.31 -6.72 12.64
N ASN A 458 -15.00 -6.91 12.84
CA ASN A 458 -14.12 -5.88 13.37
C ASN A 458 -12.97 -5.51 12.43
N ASN A 459 -12.93 -6.00 11.18
CA ASN A 459 -11.94 -5.62 10.17
C ASN A 459 -10.47 -5.88 10.56
N TRP A 460 -10.22 -6.91 11.37
CA TRP A 460 -8.86 -7.37 11.66
C TRP A 460 -8.40 -8.39 10.61
N PRO A 461 -7.08 -8.50 10.36
CA PRO A 461 -6.54 -9.60 9.57
C PRO A 461 -6.87 -10.96 10.18
N ASN A 462 -7.04 -11.98 9.34
CA ASN A 462 -7.24 -13.37 9.80
C ASN A 462 -6.35 -14.39 9.06
N GLY A 463 -5.40 -13.94 8.25
CA GLY A 463 -4.46 -14.80 7.52
C GLY A 463 -4.98 -15.34 6.19
N THR A 464 -6.16 -14.92 5.73
CA THR A 464 -6.75 -15.35 4.45
C THR A 464 -5.78 -15.12 3.29
N GLY A 465 -5.09 -13.97 3.24
CA GLY A 465 -4.10 -13.67 2.21
C GLY A 465 -2.96 -14.70 2.10
N LEU A 466 -2.39 -15.08 3.24
CA LEU A 466 -1.32 -16.09 3.32
C LEU A 466 -1.82 -17.47 2.88
N ILE A 467 -3.02 -17.87 3.30
CA ILE A 467 -3.60 -19.18 2.95
C ILE A 467 -3.80 -19.31 1.44
N PHE A 468 -4.32 -18.26 0.80
CA PHE A 468 -4.51 -18.25 -0.66
C PHE A 468 -3.17 -18.25 -1.40
N THR A 469 -2.18 -17.49 -0.91
CA THR A 469 -0.83 -17.52 -1.47
C THR A 469 -0.20 -18.91 -1.36
N ALA A 470 -0.26 -19.55 -0.19
CA ALA A 470 0.29 -20.89 0.02
C ALA A 470 -0.39 -21.92 -0.90
N ARG A 471 -1.71 -21.83 -1.06
CA ARG A 471 -2.46 -22.69 -1.98
C ARG A 471 -2.05 -22.46 -3.43
N ARG A 472 -1.93 -21.21 -3.88
CA ARG A 472 -1.51 -20.89 -5.25
C ARG A 472 -0.08 -21.37 -5.50
N GLN A 473 0.82 -21.12 -4.56
CA GLN A 473 2.21 -21.57 -4.62
C GLN A 473 2.28 -23.09 -4.81
N GLN A 474 1.54 -23.84 -3.98
CA GLN A 474 1.53 -25.30 -4.01
C GLN A 474 0.92 -25.86 -5.30
N LEU A 475 -0.14 -25.25 -5.83
CA LEU A 475 -0.88 -25.80 -6.98
C LEU A 475 -0.29 -25.39 -8.33
N LEU A 476 0.22 -24.16 -8.44
CA LEU A 476 0.51 -23.53 -9.74
C LEU A 476 1.96 -23.07 -9.91
N LEU A 477 2.68 -22.79 -8.81
CA LEU A 477 3.94 -22.04 -8.90
C LEU A 477 5.18 -22.81 -8.45
N GLN A 478 5.07 -24.09 -8.07
CA GLN A 478 6.21 -24.88 -7.58
C GLN A 478 7.42 -24.88 -8.53
N ALA A 479 7.19 -24.79 -9.84
CA ALA A 479 8.25 -24.73 -10.84
C ALA A 479 9.04 -23.41 -10.78
N SER A 480 8.39 -22.28 -10.54
CA SER A 480 9.00 -20.93 -10.61
C SER A 480 9.22 -20.24 -9.26
N HIS A 481 8.57 -20.69 -8.18
CA HIS A 481 8.59 -20.01 -6.89
C HIS A 481 9.11 -20.91 -5.76
N GLN A 482 9.81 -20.33 -4.80
CA GLN A 482 10.20 -20.96 -3.54
C GLN A 482 8.96 -21.44 -2.78
N ARG A 483 9.13 -22.49 -1.97
CA ARG A 483 8.06 -22.97 -1.08
C ARG A 483 7.82 -21.95 0.02
N LEU A 484 6.57 -21.82 0.47
CA LEU A 484 6.27 -21.12 1.72
C LEU A 484 6.49 -22.06 2.91
N PRO A 485 6.90 -21.54 4.08
CA PRO A 485 6.97 -22.34 5.29
C PRO A 485 5.57 -22.81 5.75
N PRO A 486 5.51 -23.79 6.66
CA PRO A 486 4.26 -24.13 7.34
C PRO A 486 3.63 -22.91 8.03
N ILE A 487 2.34 -22.69 7.76
CA ILE A 487 1.49 -21.67 8.34
C ILE A 487 0.19 -22.32 8.84
N PRO A 488 -0.63 -21.64 9.65
CA PRO A 488 -1.97 -22.11 9.93
C PRO A 488 -2.78 -22.31 8.64
N ASP A 489 -3.57 -23.39 8.61
CA ASP A 489 -4.30 -23.87 7.44
C ASP A 489 -5.67 -23.19 7.23
N SER A 490 -6.16 -22.47 8.24
CA SER A 490 -7.46 -21.80 8.21
C SER A 490 -7.45 -20.48 8.98
N ALA A 491 -8.35 -19.57 8.60
CA ALA A 491 -8.55 -18.31 9.31
C ALA A 491 -8.96 -18.54 10.78
N GLN A 492 -9.69 -19.62 11.06
CA GLN A 492 -10.04 -20.02 12.42
C GLN A 492 -8.78 -20.38 13.22
N THR A 493 -7.86 -21.16 12.64
CA THR A 493 -6.60 -21.51 13.28
C THR A 493 -5.75 -20.25 13.57
N PHE A 494 -5.68 -19.30 12.62
CA PHE A 494 -5.00 -18.00 12.85
C PHE A 494 -5.59 -17.23 14.04
N PHE A 495 -6.92 -17.23 14.17
CA PHE A 495 -7.62 -16.54 15.25
C PHE A 495 -7.42 -17.23 16.61
N GLU A 496 -7.64 -18.55 16.68
CA GLU A 496 -7.56 -19.37 17.91
C GLU A 496 -6.14 -19.41 18.47
N THR A 497 -5.14 -19.38 17.59
CA THR A 497 -3.73 -19.32 17.98
C THR A 497 -3.25 -17.93 18.40
N GLY A 498 -4.04 -16.89 18.12
CA GLY A 498 -3.71 -15.49 18.36
C GLY A 498 -2.65 -14.91 17.41
N ILE A 499 -2.21 -15.66 16.41
CA ILE A 499 -1.21 -15.22 15.42
C ILE A 499 -1.67 -13.96 14.70
N ASN A 500 -2.98 -13.82 14.47
CA ASN A 500 -3.54 -12.65 13.81
C ASN A 500 -3.40 -11.32 14.60
N ALA A 501 -2.89 -11.36 15.84
CA ALA A 501 -2.79 -10.20 16.73
C ALA A 501 -1.42 -10.07 17.42
N ARG A 502 -0.36 -10.73 16.92
CA ARG A 502 1.01 -10.59 17.41
C ARG A 502 2.06 -10.90 16.33
N PRO A 503 3.31 -10.40 16.48
CA PRO A 503 4.42 -10.87 15.66
C PRO A 503 4.61 -12.39 15.76
N THR A 504 4.90 -13.04 14.64
CA THR A 504 5.12 -14.50 14.56
C THR A 504 6.20 -14.82 13.52
N PHE A 505 7.05 -15.80 13.79
CA PHE A 505 8.02 -16.33 12.83
C PHE A 505 7.52 -17.66 12.26
N PHE A 506 7.51 -17.80 10.94
CA PHE A 506 7.24 -19.08 10.27
C PHE A 506 8.51 -19.64 9.65
N GLY A 507 8.61 -20.97 9.60
CA GLY A 507 9.75 -21.65 8.99
C GLY A 507 11.04 -21.58 9.80
N CYS A 508 10.94 -21.62 11.12
CA CYS A 508 12.08 -21.43 12.01
C CYS A 508 13.16 -22.49 11.89
N ASP A 509 12.74 -23.75 11.72
CA ASP A 509 13.60 -24.93 11.80
C ASP A 509 13.49 -25.74 10.51
N PRO A 510 14.04 -25.23 9.39
CA PRO A 510 14.13 -25.96 8.13
C PRO A 510 14.98 -27.22 8.28
N VAL A 511 14.65 -28.25 7.49
CA VAL A 511 15.32 -29.56 7.54
C VAL A 511 16.29 -29.81 6.39
N GLU A 512 16.18 -29.06 5.29
CA GLU A 512 17.08 -29.13 4.13
C GLU A 512 18.22 -28.11 4.26
N SER A 513 19.36 -28.36 3.58
CA SER A 513 20.47 -27.38 3.43
C SER A 513 20.89 -27.34 1.96
N PRO A 514 20.68 -26.21 1.24
CA PRO A 514 20.08 -24.95 1.70
C PRO A 514 18.63 -25.10 2.17
N ALA A 515 18.14 -24.15 2.97
CA ALA A 515 16.79 -24.19 3.53
C ALA A 515 15.72 -24.30 2.42
N GLU A 516 14.72 -25.14 2.65
CA GLU A 516 13.66 -25.41 1.68
C GLU A 516 12.66 -24.25 1.47
N TYR A 517 12.67 -23.25 2.35
CA TYR A 517 11.85 -22.03 2.30
C TYR A 517 12.51 -20.85 3.05
N PRO A 518 12.20 -19.59 2.69
CA PRO A 518 12.61 -18.43 3.45
C PRO A 518 11.98 -18.43 4.85
N LEU A 519 12.65 -17.79 5.82
CA LEU A 519 12.04 -17.49 7.11
C LEU A 519 11.04 -16.34 6.90
N VAL A 520 9.85 -16.44 7.48
CA VAL A 520 8.84 -15.38 7.37
C VAL A 520 8.67 -14.68 8.71
N ILE A 521 8.85 -13.37 8.74
CA ILE A 521 8.53 -12.49 9.86
C ILE A 521 7.16 -11.88 9.60
N TYR A 522 6.14 -12.36 10.31
CA TYR A 522 4.76 -11.90 10.14
C TYR A 522 4.41 -10.84 11.19
N LEU A 523 4.05 -9.65 10.72
CA LEU A 523 3.68 -8.49 11.52
C LEU A 523 2.24 -8.09 11.15
N PRO A 524 1.23 -8.44 11.96
CA PRO A 524 -0.16 -8.07 11.68
C PRO A 524 -0.54 -6.70 12.23
N ASN A 525 -1.51 -6.04 11.59
CA ASN A 525 -2.31 -4.98 12.19
C ASN A 525 -3.11 -5.61 13.33
N ALA A 526 -2.83 -5.18 14.55
CA ALA A 526 -3.33 -5.82 15.74
C ALA A 526 -4.01 -4.80 16.67
N PRO A 527 -4.98 -5.24 17.47
CA PRO A 527 -5.47 -4.50 18.62
C PRO A 527 -4.33 -3.98 19.50
N PRO A 528 -4.42 -2.75 20.03
CA PRO A 528 -3.39 -2.19 20.89
C PRO A 528 -3.05 -3.12 22.05
N PHE A 529 -1.79 -3.52 22.07
CA PHE A 529 -0.98 -3.57 23.27
C PHE A 529 -1.61 -3.46 24.65
N ASN A 530 -1.90 -2.20 24.93
CA ASN A 530 -2.09 -1.57 26.23
C ASN A 530 -3.58 -1.40 26.57
N GLY A 531 -4.49 -1.95 25.77
CA GLY A 531 -5.95 -1.83 25.96
C GLY A 531 -6.53 -0.47 25.56
N SER A 532 -5.77 0.38 24.85
CA SER A 532 -6.31 1.59 24.22
C SER A 532 -7.35 1.24 23.15
N ASP A 533 -8.23 2.18 22.85
CA ASP A 533 -9.24 1.98 21.80
C ASP A 533 -8.55 1.82 20.42
N PRO A 534 -8.88 0.76 19.65
CA PRO A 534 -8.36 0.57 18.31
C PRO A 534 -8.78 1.69 17.36
N VAL A 535 -7.86 2.22 16.57
CA VAL A 535 -8.14 3.22 15.53
C VAL A 535 -7.72 2.75 14.14
N THR A 536 -7.10 1.57 14.02
CA THR A 536 -6.49 1.09 12.77
C THR A 536 -7.36 0.11 11.99
N ASN A 537 -8.43 -0.40 12.59
CA ASN A 537 -9.33 -1.42 12.00
C ASN A 537 -10.56 -0.80 11.31
N THR A 538 -10.32 0.23 10.50
CA THR A 538 -11.33 0.84 9.64
C THR A 538 -11.73 -0.09 8.49
N ALA A 539 -12.88 0.17 7.87
CA ALA A 539 -13.28 -0.52 6.64
C ALA A 539 -12.34 -0.17 5.47
N THR A 540 -12.25 -1.04 4.47
CA THR A 540 -11.39 -0.84 3.29
C THR A 540 -11.78 0.41 2.48
N PHE A 541 -13.08 0.71 2.41
CA PHE A 541 -13.64 1.86 1.69
C PHE A 541 -13.84 3.09 2.59
N THR A 542 -13.09 3.20 3.69
CA THR A 542 -12.90 4.48 4.38
C THR A 542 -11.94 5.32 3.54
N LEU A 543 -12.47 6.31 2.82
CA LEU A 543 -11.74 7.11 1.81
C LEU A 543 -11.39 8.54 2.27
N GLN A 544 -11.43 8.77 3.59
CA GLN A 544 -11.07 10.02 4.23
C GLN A 544 -10.61 9.72 5.66
N TYR A 545 -9.55 10.39 6.09
CA TYR A 545 -9.06 10.36 7.48
C TYR A 545 -8.76 11.78 7.91
N SER A 546 -9.28 12.20 9.06
CA SER A 546 -8.86 13.48 9.63
C SER A 546 -7.36 13.44 9.97
N ALA A 547 -6.71 14.60 10.02
CA ALA A 547 -5.31 14.69 10.47
C ALA A 547 -5.10 14.07 11.87
N LYS A 548 -6.11 14.18 12.76
CA LYS A 548 -6.09 13.55 14.08
C LYS A 548 -6.10 12.03 13.97
N HIS A 549 -6.95 11.47 13.13
CA HIS A 549 -7.03 10.03 12.91
C HIS A 549 -5.72 9.52 12.30
N VAL A 550 -5.18 10.18 11.28
CA VAL A 550 -3.88 9.81 10.67
C VAL A 550 -2.78 9.76 11.74
N GLY A 551 -2.64 10.79 12.58
CA GLY A 551 -1.65 10.81 13.65
C GLY A 551 -1.79 9.62 14.61
N LEU A 552 -2.99 9.39 15.14
CA LEU A 552 -3.25 8.28 16.06
C LEU A 552 -3.09 6.90 15.39
N PHE A 553 -3.43 6.78 14.12
CA PHE A 553 -3.24 5.56 13.34
C PHE A 553 -1.75 5.23 13.25
N LEU A 554 -0.93 6.17 12.81
CA LEU A 554 0.52 5.97 12.69
C LEU A 554 1.17 5.65 14.04
N GLU A 555 0.80 6.36 15.10
CA GLU A 555 1.31 6.12 16.46
C GLU A 555 0.94 4.71 16.96
N GLN A 556 -0.30 4.28 16.76
CA GLN A 556 -0.77 2.97 17.20
C GLN A 556 -0.09 1.83 16.45
N VAL A 557 0.05 1.95 15.13
CA VAL A 557 0.79 0.97 14.31
C VAL A 557 2.25 0.93 14.74
N PHE A 558 2.90 2.09 14.82
CA PHE A 558 4.30 2.20 15.25
C PHE A 558 4.52 1.50 16.60
N ALA A 559 3.69 1.82 17.60
CA ALA A 559 3.78 1.24 18.93
C ALA A 559 3.65 -0.28 18.91
N ASN A 560 2.71 -0.84 18.14
CA ASN A 560 2.54 -2.29 18.05
C ASN A 560 3.75 -2.97 17.38
N ILE A 561 4.31 -2.39 16.33
CA ILE A 561 5.43 -2.99 15.58
C ILE A 561 6.73 -3.00 16.40
N VAL A 562 6.98 -1.96 17.21
CA VAL A 562 8.20 -1.89 18.04
C VAL A 562 8.11 -2.65 19.36
N SER A 563 6.93 -3.18 19.72
CA SER A 563 6.70 -3.70 21.08
C SER A 563 6.84 -5.22 21.21
N GLY A 564 6.92 -5.98 20.12
CA GLY A 564 6.95 -7.44 20.20
C GLY A 564 5.75 -8.02 20.94
N PHE A 565 5.96 -9.14 21.64
CA PHE A 565 4.91 -9.81 22.40
C PHE A 565 5.48 -10.65 23.55
N VAL A 566 4.88 -10.52 24.74
CA VAL A 566 5.13 -11.41 25.88
C VAL A 566 3.82 -12.13 26.26
N PRO A 567 3.80 -13.48 26.31
CA PRO A 567 2.62 -14.24 26.69
C PRO A 567 2.01 -13.79 28.02
N GLU A 568 0.68 -13.73 28.06
CA GLU A 568 -0.14 -13.45 29.25
C GLU A 568 0.06 -12.06 29.87
N THR A 569 0.68 -11.13 29.13
CA THR A 569 0.88 -9.75 29.57
C THR A 569 0.44 -8.73 28.52
N ASN A 570 0.32 -7.47 28.96
CA ASN A 570 0.11 -6.29 28.12
C ASN A 570 1.32 -5.36 28.13
N LEU A 571 2.51 -5.93 28.34
CA LEU A 571 3.76 -5.19 28.33
C LEU A 571 4.49 -5.43 27.00
N PRO A 572 5.27 -4.45 26.52
CA PRO A 572 6.16 -4.68 25.41
C PRO A 572 7.25 -5.70 25.81
N ASP A 573 7.69 -6.49 24.85
CA ASP A 573 8.84 -7.37 24.97
C ASP A 573 10.14 -6.58 24.88
N LEU A 574 10.90 -6.54 25.97
CA LEU A 574 12.19 -5.83 26.04
C LEU A 574 13.27 -6.48 25.16
N ASP A 575 13.09 -7.75 24.77
CA ASP A 575 14.02 -8.49 23.90
C ASP A 575 13.58 -8.47 22.43
N TRP A 576 12.48 -7.78 22.07
CA TRP A 576 11.94 -7.82 20.72
C TRP A 576 12.94 -7.40 19.65
N ASN A 577 13.71 -6.35 19.93
CA ASN A 577 14.76 -5.86 19.04
C ASN A 577 15.82 -6.94 18.72
N LEU A 578 16.23 -7.70 19.74
CA LEU A 578 17.15 -8.82 19.62
C LEU A 578 16.51 -9.95 18.80
N CYS A 579 15.25 -10.27 19.07
CA CYS A 579 14.52 -11.33 18.37
C CYS A 579 14.28 -11.03 16.89
N LEU A 580 13.97 -9.77 16.56
CA LEU A 580 13.83 -9.33 15.18
C LEU A 580 15.16 -9.46 14.41
N LYS A 581 16.27 -9.04 15.03
CA LYS A 581 17.61 -9.19 14.47
C LYS A 581 18.00 -10.66 14.29
N CYS A 582 17.74 -11.50 15.29
CA CYS A 582 17.95 -12.96 15.22
C CYS A 582 17.21 -13.59 14.03
N ALA A 583 15.93 -13.22 13.82
CA ALA A 583 15.16 -13.72 12.69
C ALA A 583 15.73 -13.24 11.34
N ALA A 584 16.13 -11.97 11.25
CA ALA A 584 16.69 -11.39 10.05
C ALA A 584 18.01 -12.04 9.59
N ILE A 585 18.82 -12.55 10.53
CA ILE A 585 20.10 -13.22 10.22
C ILE A 585 20.05 -14.75 10.25
N ASP A 586 18.94 -15.37 10.67
CA ASP A 586 18.93 -16.81 11.02
C ASP A 586 19.41 -17.69 9.86
N ARG A 587 19.02 -17.37 8.63
CA ARG A 587 19.39 -18.15 7.44
C ARG A 587 20.88 -18.15 7.12
N MET A 588 21.65 -17.18 7.61
CA MET A 588 23.12 -17.18 7.47
C MET A 588 23.75 -18.45 8.05
N ARG A 589 23.16 -18.99 9.13
CA ARG A 589 23.68 -20.17 9.84
C ARG A 589 23.64 -21.45 9.02
N MET A 590 22.87 -21.45 7.94
CA MET A 590 22.67 -22.59 7.03
C MET A 590 23.48 -22.45 5.73
N SER A 591 24.26 -21.38 5.61
CA SER A 591 25.07 -21.15 4.43
C SER A 591 26.22 -22.17 4.37
N SER A 592 26.59 -22.60 3.17
CA SER A 592 27.60 -23.65 2.95
C SER A 592 28.99 -23.34 3.52
N TRP A 593 29.28 -22.06 3.75
CA TRP A 593 30.55 -21.56 4.31
C TRP A 593 30.46 -21.15 5.79
N MET A 594 29.28 -21.21 6.40
CA MET A 594 29.05 -21.00 7.84
C MET A 594 28.15 -22.10 8.40
N ASN A 595 28.77 -23.07 9.09
CA ASN A 595 28.02 -24.03 9.88
C ASN A 595 27.95 -23.54 11.33
N MET A 596 27.04 -22.58 11.57
CA MET A 596 26.85 -21.98 12.89
C MET A 596 25.60 -22.53 13.55
N THR A 597 25.68 -22.86 14.85
CA THR A 597 24.50 -23.16 15.65
C THR A 597 23.82 -21.86 16.06
N ARG A 598 22.49 -21.87 16.17
CA ARG A 598 21.72 -20.75 16.72
C ARG A 598 22.23 -20.43 18.13
N SER A 599 22.51 -19.15 18.43
CA SER A 599 22.96 -18.72 19.75
C SER A 599 21.88 -18.94 20.83
N SER A 600 22.26 -18.97 22.11
CA SER A 600 21.30 -19.11 23.21
C SER A 600 20.26 -17.99 23.23
N SER A 601 20.67 -16.76 22.98
CA SER A 601 19.80 -15.59 22.87
C SER A 601 18.78 -15.75 21.74
N CYS A 602 19.23 -16.16 20.55
CA CYS A 602 18.31 -16.39 19.44
C CYS A 602 17.40 -17.60 19.68
N ILE A 603 17.87 -18.68 20.34
CA ILE A 603 17.01 -19.81 20.72
C ILE A 603 15.82 -19.34 21.58
N GLN A 604 16.05 -18.44 22.55
CA GLN A 604 14.97 -17.90 23.38
C GLN A 604 13.94 -17.11 22.55
N CYS A 605 14.41 -16.31 21.60
CA CYS A 605 13.54 -15.61 20.67
C CYS A 605 12.69 -16.55 19.82
N PHE A 606 13.30 -17.59 19.25
CA PHE A 606 12.57 -18.57 18.45
C PHE A 606 11.57 -19.39 19.28
N ASN A 607 11.89 -19.73 20.53
CA ASN A 607 10.92 -20.36 21.44
C ASN A 607 9.69 -19.48 21.71
N ARG A 608 9.83 -18.15 21.64
CA ARG A 608 8.74 -17.19 21.90
C ARG A 608 7.90 -16.89 20.68
N TYR A 609 8.54 -16.73 19.51
CA TYR A 609 7.90 -16.20 18.31
C TYR A 609 7.61 -17.26 17.24
N CYS A 610 8.23 -18.43 17.31
CA CYS A 610 8.06 -19.43 16.27
C CYS A 610 6.66 -20.06 16.29
N TYR A 611 6.06 -20.17 15.12
CA TYR A 611 4.91 -21.03 14.92
C TYR A 611 5.34 -22.50 14.84
N ASP A 612 4.91 -23.30 15.83
CA ASP A 612 5.06 -24.76 15.83
C ASP A 612 3.70 -25.43 15.57
N PRO A 613 3.52 -26.14 14.44
CA PRO A 613 2.27 -26.84 14.15
C PRO A 613 1.96 -27.98 15.14
N ASN A 614 2.97 -28.48 15.88
CA ASN A 614 2.79 -29.54 16.88
C ASN A 614 2.49 -28.99 18.28
N ASN A 615 2.76 -27.71 18.52
CA ASN A 615 2.53 -27.05 19.80
C ASN A 615 1.90 -25.67 19.56
N LEU A 616 0.61 -25.71 19.22
CA LEU A 616 -0.12 -24.51 18.82
C LEU A 616 -0.20 -23.51 19.98
N PRO A 617 0.18 -22.23 19.74
CA PRO A 617 -0.02 -21.18 20.73
C PRO A 617 -1.51 -20.90 20.91
N SER A 618 -1.88 -20.14 21.95
CA SER A 618 -3.28 -19.84 22.27
C SER A 618 -3.55 -18.34 22.26
N ARG A 619 -4.71 -17.94 21.73
CA ARG A 619 -5.22 -16.56 21.81
C ARG A 619 -5.32 -16.05 23.25
N SER A 620 -5.53 -16.94 24.23
CA SER A 620 -5.60 -16.58 25.64
C SER A 620 -4.31 -15.93 26.17
N GLN A 621 -3.18 -16.09 25.47
CA GLN A 621 -1.92 -15.43 25.80
C GLN A 621 -1.93 -13.92 25.50
N LEU A 622 -2.97 -13.38 24.85
CA LEU A 622 -3.13 -11.96 24.52
C LEU A 622 -4.28 -11.34 25.35
N PRO A 623 -4.07 -11.00 26.62
CA PRO A 623 -5.14 -10.50 27.49
C PRO A 623 -5.62 -9.09 27.10
N ASN A 624 -6.88 -8.77 27.42
CA ASN A 624 -7.45 -7.41 27.38
C ASN A 624 -7.32 -6.65 26.03
N ARG A 625 -7.32 -7.36 24.90
CA ARG A 625 -7.33 -6.73 23.57
C ARG A 625 -8.74 -6.28 23.21
N LYS A 626 -8.93 -4.97 23.04
CA LYS A 626 -10.17 -4.39 22.50
C LYS A 626 -10.21 -4.62 20.99
N LEU A 627 -11.32 -5.12 20.47
CA LEU A 627 -11.47 -5.42 19.04
C LEU A 627 -12.29 -4.36 18.30
N GLU A 628 -13.24 -3.72 19.00
CA GLU A 628 -14.16 -2.76 18.41
C GLU A 628 -13.42 -1.47 18.01
N PHE A 629 -13.73 -0.95 16.82
CA PHE A 629 -13.17 0.30 16.32
C PHE A 629 -13.62 1.49 17.19
N GLY A 630 -12.66 2.19 17.77
CA GLY A 630 -12.85 3.45 18.47
C GLY A 630 -12.62 4.62 17.53
N ASN A 631 -13.68 5.24 17.02
CA ASN A 631 -13.55 6.37 16.11
C ASN A 631 -12.93 7.60 16.82
N PRO A 632 -11.74 8.07 16.41
CA PRO A 632 -11.05 9.17 17.07
C PRO A 632 -11.67 10.55 16.77
N ASP A 633 -12.47 10.66 15.70
CA ASP A 633 -13.07 11.91 15.27
C ASP A 633 -14.37 12.24 16.02
N PHE A 634 -15.04 11.23 16.58
CA PHE A 634 -16.20 11.43 17.44
C PHE A 634 -15.76 11.69 18.88
N THR A 635 -15.70 12.96 19.29
CA THR A 635 -15.49 13.31 20.70
C THR A 635 -16.82 13.23 21.48
N GLY A 636 -16.76 13.17 22.81
CA GLY A 636 -17.96 13.07 23.66
C GLY A 636 -19.02 14.17 23.47
N ILE A 637 -18.64 15.29 22.83
CA ILE A 637 -19.54 16.39 22.46
C ILE A 637 -20.46 15.98 21.30
N ASP A 638 -19.98 15.18 20.35
CA ASP A 638 -20.77 14.67 19.23
C ASP A 638 -21.72 13.54 19.67
N LYS A 639 -21.33 12.77 20.69
CA LYS A 639 -22.27 11.84 21.38
C LYS A 639 -23.40 12.60 22.06
N LEU A 640 -23.13 13.76 22.65
CA LEU A 640 -24.15 14.63 23.21
C LEU A 640 -25.01 15.25 22.09
N GLY A 641 -24.41 15.72 21.00
CA GLY A 641 -25.13 16.26 19.83
C GLY A 641 -26.04 15.23 19.15
N GLY A 642 -25.54 14.00 18.97
CA GLY A 642 -26.31 12.85 18.46
C GLY A 642 -27.40 12.38 19.43
N PHE A 643 -27.12 12.35 20.73
CA PHE A 643 -28.14 12.09 21.75
C PHE A 643 -29.22 13.18 21.78
N LEU A 644 -28.84 14.45 21.71
CA LEU A 644 -29.74 15.60 21.68
C LEU A 644 -30.58 15.65 20.40
N SER A 645 -30.02 15.25 19.25
CA SER A 645 -30.74 15.21 17.98
C SER A 645 -31.71 14.03 17.92
N ALA A 646 -31.28 12.83 18.31
CA ALA A 646 -32.10 11.62 18.33
C ALA A 646 -33.25 11.72 19.34
N ASN A 647 -33.03 12.41 20.46
CA ASN A 647 -34.03 12.59 21.52
C ASN A 647 -34.70 13.98 21.48
N LYS A 648 -34.51 14.76 20.42
CA LYS A 648 -35.00 16.15 20.33
C LYS A 648 -36.48 16.28 20.66
N PHE A 649 -37.32 15.39 20.14
CA PHE A 649 -38.77 15.38 20.40
C PHE A 649 -39.12 15.00 21.83
N TYR A 650 -38.43 14.01 22.41
CA TYR A 650 -38.64 13.60 23.81
C TYR A 650 -38.19 14.68 24.79
N LEU A 651 -37.06 15.34 24.51
CA LEU A 651 -36.55 16.45 25.31
C LEU A 651 -37.46 17.68 25.21
N LEU A 652 -37.98 17.99 24.01
CA LEU A 652 -38.94 19.08 23.82
C LEU A 652 -40.26 18.79 24.56
N ALA A 653 -40.76 17.55 24.47
CA ALA A 653 -41.97 17.11 25.18
C ALA A 653 -41.77 17.14 26.71
N ALA A 654 -40.59 16.76 27.20
CA ALA A 654 -40.25 16.85 28.62
C ALA A 654 -40.20 18.31 29.10
N MET A 655 -39.60 19.23 28.32
CA MET A 655 -39.59 20.66 28.67
C MET A 655 -40.98 21.28 28.66
N ILE A 656 -41.83 20.96 27.68
CA ILE A 656 -43.23 21.41 27.63
C ILE A 656 -44.00 20.83 28.82
N GLY A 657 -43.78 19.56 29.16
CA GLY A 657 -44.36 18.91 30.34
C GLY A 657 -43.97 19.59 31.66
N CYS A 658 -42.69 19.90 31.83
CA CYS A 658 -42.19 20.65 32.99
C CYS A 658 -42.80 22.05 33.07
N ALA A 659 -42.85 22.80 31.96
CA ALA A 659 -43.45 24.13 31.92
C ALA A 659 -44.95 24.10 32.26
N ALA A 660 -45.70 23.13 31.73
CA ALA A 660 -47.12 22.93 32.03
C ALA A 660 -47.33 22.59 33.52
N THR A 661 -46.48 21.74 34.09
CA THR A 661 -46.53 21.35 35.51
C THR A 661 -46.28 22.56 36.41
N ILE A 662 -45.27 23.38 36.09
CA ILE A 662 -44.98 24.63 36.80
C ILE A 662 -46.17 25.60 36.71
N ALA A 663 -46.76 25.76 35.52
CA ALA A 663 -47.92 26.62 35.34
C ALA A 663 -49.14 26.15 36.16
N ILE A 664 -49.40 24.84 36.20
CA ILE A 664 -50.48 24.24 37.00
C ILE A 664 -50.22 24.46 38.50
N ILE A 665 -49.01 24.20 38.98
CA ILE A 665 -48.64 24.44 40.40
C ILE A 665 -48.83 25.92 40.74
N THR A 666 -48.38 26.82 39.88
CA THR A 666 -48.51 28.27 40.08
C THR A 666 -49.98 28.69 40.11
N TYR A 667 -50.82 28.13 39.24
CA TYR A 667 -52.26 28.38 39.22
C TYR A 667 -52.99 27.82 40.45
N ILE A 668 -52.61 26.62 40.90
CA ILE A 668 -53.15 26.02 42.14
C ILE A 668 -52.77 26.88 43.34
N LEU A 669 -51.51 27.32 43.45
CA LEU A 669 -51.06 28.22 44.50
C LEU A 669 -51.81 29.56 44.47
N TYR A 670 -52.05 30.12 43.28
CA TYR A 670 -52.85 31.33 43.09
C TYR A 670 -54.33 31.13 43.53
N LYS A 671 -54.95 30.01 43.16
CA LYS A 671 -56.31 29.65 43.57
C LYS A 671 -56.40 29.40 45.08
N PHE A 672 -55.44 28.71 45.68
CA PHE A 672 -55.36 28.50 47.13
C PHE A 672 -55.27 29.83 47.88
N LYS A 673 -54.40 30.74 47.44
CA LYS A 673 -54.30 32.11 48.00
C LYS A 673 -55.64 32.85 47.93
N ASN A 674 -56.35 32.77 46.81
CA ASN A 674 -57.65 33.42 46.63
C ASN A 674 -58.81 32.74 47.39
N HIS A 675 -58.73 31.43 47.65
CA HIS A 675 -59.75 30.71 48.41
C HIS A 675 -59.66 31.04 49.91
N PHE A 676 -58.45 31.18 50.46
CA PHE A 676 -58.26 31.65 51.84
C PHE A 676 -58.65 33.11 52.05
N HIS A 677 -58.57 33.96 51.02
CA HIS A 677 -59.10 35.32 51.09
C HIS A 677 -60.64 35.41 51.02
N LYS A 678 -61.33 34.41 50.49
CA LYS A 678 -62.81 34.37 50.42
C LYS A 678 -63.48 33.60 51.58
N GLY A 679 -62.72 32.85 52.37
CA GLY A 679 -63.21 32.17 53.59
C GLY A 679 -63.35 33.06 54.83
N SER A 680 -62.87 34.31 54.80
CA SER A 680 -62.99 35.27 55.91
C SER A 680 -64.19 36.22 55.80
N TYR A 681 -65.11 36.00 54.84
CA TYR A 681 -66.34 36.78 54.70
C TYR A 681 -67.55 35.88 54.45
N GLN A 682 -67.88 34.98 55.40
CA GLN A 682 -69.26 34.52 55.66
C GLN A 682 -69.31 33.64 56.93
N LYS A 683 -69.20 34.33 58.07
CA LYS A 683 -69.86 34.00 59.34
C LYS A 683 -70.54 35.28 59.83
N ILE A 684 -71.70 35.56 59.25
CA ILE A 684 -72.94 35.98 59.94
C ILE A 684 -74.03 35.12 59.30
#